data_AF-K3WW09-F1
#
_entry.id   AF-K3WW09-F1
#
_cell.length_a   1.000
_cell.length_b   1.000
_cell.length_c   1.000
_cell.angle_alpha   90.00
_cell.angle_beta   90.00
_cell.angle_gamma   90.00
#
_symmetry.space_group_name_H-M   'P 1'
#
loop_
_entity.id
_entity.type
_entity.pdbx_description
1 polymer ?
#
loop_
_entity_poly.entity_id
_entity_poly.type
_entity_poly.pdbx_seq_one_letter_code
_entity_poly.pdbx_strand_id
1 'polypeptide(L)'
;MGNAASAEELARASSLQQQLADLEHAMRMRSTARAPQWHAILPHQVLIGGAVLSTCEGVCVLVGPVVGKVDCESARILLEVDQNADVTCHVSVFHAASGDMHELPQCRCTVKLAVGIPAVFHVKHLLPGRDYKFSFSGIDKAHVSTHRGGFHTPSLETDGISAINAIAVSGNNMYDMERCEVNLWRDVKQRVERNEVHYVLHLGGQVAMARMFDQSYALLLRHASSNAPNWAEIEARAIELLRSAYRTQWTALPALRYVLAHTSNVMIWSDMDIYPAFTTRPEFYIDHEKPTIQMQVIRTVTRCARRLYHEYQRQLWDDNMDELLRQEQELIHIAEEALASTARIYQLKQQFSVVESELELQKKRCEIEGARRVEKQLRALEAEKLVVEKQLVSYNQLLAPTRGEEFAFCIGEIGFLFLDLRSTRLEPGGSQAAENDLMSTFQWEFVERQLESPNVQLWVVCSELPIVEASPEDLDRITESSNSALEMRTWWGKHPESQERLLALLFEWKMQAAKRDFVVLAGASCSGLRVAGRTSVNDIRLRTKAEQFIVGAITASCESSSLQGPRRTTSTKSAGLVARRSTSLYDRFEFEHDELAYEKAFTTVRLAKNEVTTKNNYSSPSAQHIIGIQHVSTRNHVHELAKVLVGPVVGFVDDSSAVILLEVDRDFDVICVITNPLTRETRRLYQHFREKTPNSFYLTHLRSEHYYEIAFLNIQSPDVYNASLSTMPRFPTQLDVIAVCNSCDVSFPSTSENCNAVTTLWGAMADKVVEVPFSRIHLMIHLGGQFSVNDGNPFVQEAAALADAAASDQNSEHHGTSRIVEKLREMYRLAWNLPGVREVLAHGAHLMLINANDELILRNGTESDELVRNVLSQVHQQYQNLLLPPSKRVPTYELSISRQSDSSTSAQATRAKSTKSLSYAFGAFGLFVLPVGDFGGTAVHASTWDALRSFLSSPGLLCLILVTQNSIIEDSMEDLLEKARFDTASRRKFSFYRSELRDLLTLLFEWKRA
;
A
#
# COMPACT_ATOMS: atom_id res chain seq x y z
N MET A 1 -19.74 -34.20 53.20
CA MET A 1 -18.79 -35.14 53.83
C MET A 1 -17.70 -35.39 52.81
N GLY A 2 -16.44 -35.11 53.15
CA GLY A 2 -15.33 -35.13 52.21
C GLY A 2 -14.92 -36.54 51.81
N ASN A 3 -14.75 -36.77 50.51
CA ASN A 3 -14.09 -37.95 49.98
C ASN A 3 -12.60 -37.82 50.29
N ALA A 4 -12.14 -38.51 51.34
CA ALA A 4 -10.72 -38.73 51.54
C ALA A 4 -10.21 -39.61 50.39
N ALA A 5 -9.33 -39.05 49.55
CA ALA A 5 -8.58 -39.82 48.57
C ALA A 5 -7.89 -40.99 49.29
N SER A 6 -7.91 -42.17 48.67
CA SER A 6 -7.33 -43.37 49.27
C SER A 6 -5.83 -43.16 49.50
N ALA A 7 -5.29 -43.69 50.60
CA ALA A 7 -3.86 -43.53 50.94
C ALA A 7 -2.93 -44.02 49.81
N GLU A 8 -3.38 -44.93 48.96
CA GLU A 8 -2.67 -45.40 47.77
C GLU A 8 -2.59 -44.37 46.64
N GLU A 9 -3.63 -43.56 46.43
CA GLU A 9 -3.63 -42.48 45.43
C GLU A 9 -2.70 -41.34 45.84
N LEU A 10 -2.68 -41.00 47.13
CA LEU A 10 -1.72 -40.06 47.70
C LEU A 10 -0.28 -40.57 47.57
N ALA A 11 -0.04 -41.85 47.85
CA ALA A 11 1.29 -42.45 47.68
C ALA A 11 1.75 -42.49 46.21
N ARG A 12 0.85 -42.78 45.27
CA ARG A 12 1.14 -42.72 43.82
C ARG A 12 1.41 -41.30 43.35
N ALA A 13 0.63 -40.32 43.80
CA ALA A 13 0.84 -38.91 43.48
C ALA A 13 2.19 -38.41 43.99
N SER A 14 2.57 -38.75 45.23
CA SER A 14 3.89 -38.43 45.77
C SER A 14 5.02 -39.13 45.02
N SER A 15 4.84 -40.39 44.62
CA SER A 15 5.83 -41.12 43.81
C SER A 15 6.02 -40.50 42.43
N LEU A 16 4.94 -40.04 41.78
CA LEU A 16 5.01 -39.36 40.49
C LEU A 16 5.66 -37.99 40.62
N GLN A 17 5.36 -37.23 41.67
CA GLN A 17 6.04 -35.97 41.97
C GLN A 17 7.54 -36.15 42.18
N GLN A 18 7.94 -37.21 42.89
CA GLN A 18 9.35 -37.54 43.09
C GLN A 18 10.04 -37.89 41.77
N GLN A 19 9.39 -38.71 40.93
CA GLN A 19 9.93 -39.06 39.61
C GLN A 19 10.05 -37.84 38.69
N LEU A 20 9.10 -36.91 38.75
CA LEU A 20 9.14 -35.64 38.01
C LEU A 20 10.30 -34.76 38.48
N ALA A 21 10.48 -34.64 39.80
CA ALA A 21 11.60 -33.89 40.39
C ALA A 21 12.96 -34.51 40.02
N ASP A 22 13.06 -35.84 40.02
CA ASP A 22 14.28 -36.56 39.63
C ASP A 22 14.56 -36.39 38.12
N LEU A 23 13.53 -36.40 37.28
CA LEU A 23 13.64 -36.13 35.83
C LEU A 23 14.07 -34.68 35.57
N GLU A 24 13.46 -33.71 36.25
CA GLU A 24 13.84 -32.30 36.16
C GLU A 24 15.28 -32.08 36.62
N HIS A 25 15.70 -32.75 37.70
CA HIS A 25 17.06 -32.69 38.19
C HIS A 25 18.05 -33.32 37.21
N ALA A 26 17.73 -34.50 36.66
CA ALA A 26 18.54 -35.16 35.64
C ALA A 26 18.63 -34.33 34.34
N MET A 27 17.56 -33.64 33.95
CA MET A 27 17.53 -32.73 32.80
C MET A 27 18.38 -31.47 33.06
N ARG A 28 18.32 -30.88 34.26
CA ARG A 28 19.20 -29.76 34.66
C ARG A 28 20.68 -30.15 34.72
N MET A 29 20.98 -31.37 35.17
CA MET A 29 22.36 -31.89 35.16
C MET A 29 22.85 -32.16 33.73
N ARG A 30 21.98 -32.63 32.83
CA ARG A 30 22.32 -32.80 31.41
C ARG A 30 22.45 -31.48 30.65
N SER A 31 21.68 -30.45 31.00
CA SER A 31 21.77 -29.13 30.37
C SER A 31 23.04 -28.37 30.77
N THR A 32 23.53 -28.57 32.00
CA THR A 32 24.80 -27.98 32.48
C THR A 32 26.05 -28.72 31.99
N ALA A 33 25.93 -30.01 31.61
CA ALA A 33 27.05 -30.83 31.14
C ALA A 33 27.42 -30.66 29.65
N ARG A 34 26.61 -29.94 28.84
CA ARG A 34 26.94 -29.59 27.45
C ARG A 34 27.22 -28.09 27.34
N ALA A 35 28.45 -27.69 27.66
CA ALA A 35 28.99 -26.49 27.02
C ALA A 35 28.96 -26.74 25.50
N PRO A 36 28.44 -25.80 24.67
CA PRO A 36 28.42 -25.99 23.23
C PRO A 36 29.85 -26.21 22.75
N GLN A 37 30.12 -27.40 22.20
CA GLN A 37 31.33 -27.60 21.41
C GLN A 37 31.16 -26.69 20.19
N TRP A 38 31.86 -25.55 20.20
CA TRP A 38 31.93 -24.65 19.07
C TRP A 38 32.64 -25.39 17.94
N HIS A 39 31.87 -26.11 17.11
CA HIS A 39 32.38 -26.58 15.83
C HIS A 39 32.70 -25.34 14.99
N ALA A 40 33.89 -25.30 14.41
CA ALA A 40 34.26 -24.22 13.50
C ALA A 40 33.26 -24.22 12.33
N ILE A 41 32.48 -23.14 12.22
CA ILE A 41 31.48 -22.96 11.17
C ILE A 41 32.21 -22.92 9.83
N LEU A 42 31.84 -23.82 8.91
CA LEU A 42 32.43 -23.86 7.58
C LEU A 42 31.98 -22.63 6.75
N PRO A 43 32.73 -22.20 5.72
CA PRO A 43 32.38 -21.01 4.93
C PRO A 43 30.97 -21.02 4.32
N HIS A 44 30.49 -22.22 3.96
CA HIS A 44 29.15 -22.51 3.42
C HIS A 44 28.11 -22.82 4.50
N GLN A 45 28.39 -22.48 5.76
CA GLN A 45 27.47 -22.68 6.88
C GLN A 45 27.17 -21.37 7.58
N VAL A 46 25.95 -21.24 8.09
CA VAL A 46 25.51 -20.10 8.90
C VAL A 46 24.80 -20.62 10.14
N LEU A 47 25.15 -20.08 11.31
CA LEU A 47 24.45 -20.37 12.55
C LEU A 47 23.31 -19.37 12.72
N ILE A 48 22.05 -19.84 12.64
CA ILE A 48 20.86 -19.03 12.89
C ILE A 48 19.91 -19.81 13.80
N GLY A 49 19.40 -19.16 14.85
CA GLY A 49 18.38 -19.77 15.71
C GLY A 49 18.85 -21.03 16.46
N GLY A 50 20.16 -21.19 16.69
CA GLY A 50 20.73 -22.40 17.30
C GLY A 50 20.93 -23.58 16.33
N ALA A 51 20.59 -23.41 15.05
CA ALA A 51 20.79 -24.41 14.00
C ALA A 51 21.97 -24.03 13.09
N VAL A 52 22.82 -25.00 12.72
CA VAL A 52 23.86 -24.83 11.71
C VAL A 52 23.27 -25.16 10.34
N LEU A 53 23.09 -24.14 9.51
CA LEU A 53 22.43 -24.21 8.21
C LEU A 53 23.49 -24.29 7.11
N SER A 54 23.39 -25.29 6.24
CA SER A 54 24.26 -25.40 5.06
C SER A 54 23.67 -24.59 3.90
N THR A 55 24.46 -23.71 3.29
CA THR A 55 24.03 -22.84 2.19
C THR A 55 24.40 -23.42 0.84
N CYS A 56 23.58 -23.15 -0.19
CA CYS A 56 23.88 -23.49 -1.58
C CYS A 56 23.94 -22.20 -2.40
N GLU A 57 25.13 -21.84 -2.89
CA GLU A 57 25.31 -20.61 -3.69
C GLU A 57 24.48 -20.69 -4.98
N GLY A 58 23.73 -19.63 -5.26
CA GLY A 58 22.94 -19.48 -6.48
C GLY A 58 21.47 -19.92 -6.37
N VAL A 59 21.04 -20.60 -5.31
CA VAL A 59 19.62 -20.94 -5.10
C VAL A 59 18.90 -19.77 -4.44
N CYS A 60 18.25 -18.93 -5.25
CA CYS A 60 17.51 -17.77 -4.80
C CYS A 60 16.05 -18.13 -4.49
N VAL A 61 15.49 -17.45 -3.49
CA VAL A 61 14.08 -17.53 -3.12
C VAL A 61 13.31 -16.50 -3.93
N LEU A 62 12.31 -16.96 -4.67
CA LEU A 62 11.44 -16.12 -5.49
C LEU A 62 10.23 -15.62 -4.70
N VAL A 63 9.59 -16.53 -3.93
CA VAL A 63 8.40 -16.24 -3.12
C VAL A 63 8.48 -16.97 -1.79
N GLY A 64 7.97 -16.32 -0.75
CA GLY A 64 7.87 -16.85 0.60
C GLY A 64 9.02 -16.38 1.52
N PRO A 65 9.16 -16.99 2.70
CA PRO A 65 8.27 -18.01 3.23
C PRO A 65 6.86 -17.48 3.48
N VAL A 66 5.84 -18.32 3.23
CA VAL A 66 4.44 -18.03 3.57
C VAL A 66 3.94 -19.09 4.54
N VAL A 67 3.61 -18.69 5.76
CA VAL A 67 3.03 -19.56 6.77
C VAL A 67 1.54 -19.68 6.50
N GLY A 68 1.11 -20.90 6.20
CA GLY A 68 -0.27 -21.28 5.93
C GLY A 68 -1.07 -21.56 7.20
N LYS A 69 -1.91 -22.59 7.13
CA LYS A 69 -2.65 -23.12 8.28
C LYS A 69 -1.66 -23.62 9.35
N VAL A 70 -1.88 -23.18 10.57
CA VAL A 70 -1.19 -23.65 11.78
C VAL A 70 -2.22 -24.29 12.69
N ASP A 71 -1.99 -25.57 12.99
CA ASP A 71 -2.75 -26.35 13.95
C ASP A 71 -1.99 -26.40 15.29
N CYS A 72 -2.54 -27.11 16.28
CA CYS A 72 -1.89 -27.30 17.58
C CYS A 72 -0.56 -28.09 17.49
N GLU A 73 -0.40 -28.95 16.47
CA GLU A 73 0.75 -29.86 16.34
C GLU A 73 1.46 -29.79 14.96
N SER A 74 0.93 -29.00 14.03
CA SER A 74 1.47 -28.89 12.67
C SER A 74 1.40 -27.47 12.11
N ALA A 75 2.32 -27.17 11.19
CA ALA A 75 2.35 -25.90 10.45
C ALA A 75 2.77 -26.16 9.01
N ARG A 76 2.20 -25.36 8.09
CA ARG A 76 2.54 -25.38 6.66
C ARG A 76 3.31 -24.13 6.29
N ILE A 77 4.41 -24.29 5.58
CA ILE A 77 5.24 -23.16 5.14
C ILE A 77 5.54 -23.32 3.66
N LEU A 78 5.13 -22.37 2.82
CA LEU A 78 5.37 -22.38 1.38
C LEU A 78 6.65 -21.62 1.03
N LEU A 79 7.42 -22.16 0.09
CA LEU A 79 8.60 -21.51 -0.50
C LEU A 79 8.67 -21.80 -2.00
N GLU A 80 9.15 -20.83 -2.78
CA GLU A 80 9.46 -20.98 -4.21
C GLU A 80 10.90 -20.54 -4.47
N VAL A 81 11.64 -21.30 -5.29
CA VAL A 81 13.04 -21.05 -5.62
C VAL A 81 13.27 -20.99 -7.14
N ASP A 82 14.36 -20.34 -7.54
CA ASP A 82 14.73 -20.12 -8.95
C ASP A 82 15.45 -21.32 -9.60
N GLN A 83 15.82 -22.33 -8.82
CA GLN A 83 16.56 -23.51 -9.27
C GLN A 83 16.12 -24.77 -8.52
N ASN A 84 16.30 -25.93 -9.13
CA ASN A 84 16.03 -27.21 -8.47
C ASN A 84 16.97 -27.40 -7.27
N ALA A 85 16.42 -27.55 -6.08
CA ALA A 85 17.21 -27.66 -4.85
C ALA A 85 16.51 -28.52 -3.78
N ASP A 86 17.31 -29.27 -3.02
CA ASP A 86 16.85 -29.94 -1.81
C ASP A 86 16.97 -28.95 -0.64
N VAL A 87 15.85 -28.33 -0.27
CA VAL A 87 15.80 -27.32 0.79
C VAL A 87 15.28 -27.97 2.07
N THR A 88 15.88 -27.62 3.21
CA THR A 88 15.47 -28.14 4.53
C THR A 88 15.02 -27.02 5.44
N CYS A 89 13.81 -27.13 5.98
CA CYS A 89 13.25 -26.25 7.00
C CYS A 89 13.69 -26.71 8.39
N HIS A 90 14.33 -25.78 9.13
CA HIS A 90 14.78 -25.94 10.50
C HIS A 90 13.92 -25.10 11.43
N VAL A 91 13.32 -25.74 12.43
CA VAL A 91 12.41 -25.09 13.39
C VAL A 91 13.09 -25.02 14.75
N SER A 92 13.00 -23.86 15.40
CA SER A 92 13.68 -23.54 16.64
C SER A 92 12.73 -22.86 17.63
N VAL A 93 12.98 -23.06 18.92
CA VAL A 93 12.21 -22.47 20.03
C VAL A 93 13.13 -21.72 20.97
N PHE A 94 12.63 -20.62 21.53
CA PHE A 94 13.35 -19.88 22.56
C PHE A 94 13.32 -20.64 23.89
N HIS A 95 14.49 -20.96 24.43
CA HIS A 95 14.60 -21.64 25.71
C HIS A 95 14.98 -20.66 26.82
N ALA A 96 13.99 -20.29 27.63
CA ALA A 96 14.12 -19.25 28.66
C ALA A 96 15.27 -19.51 29.66
N ALA A 97 15.54 -20.77 30.02
CA ALA A 97 16.57 -21.09 31.00
C ALA A 97 18.01 -20.96 30.46
N SER A 98 18.22 -21.04 29.13
CA SER A 98 19.53 -20.78 28.52
C SER A 98 19.63 -19.38 27.91
N GLY A 99 18.50 -18.68 27.72
CA GLY A 99 18.46 -17.39 27.03
C GLY A 99 18.75 -17.48 25.53
N ASP A 100 18.73 -18.69 24.97
CA ASP A 100 19.16 -18.99 23.60
C ASP A 100 18.07 -19.75 22.83
N MET A 101 18.14 -19.68 21.50
CA MET A 101 17.30 -20.48 20.60
C MET A 101 17.87 -21.90 20.47
N HIS A 102 17.00 -22.91 20.56
CA HIS A 102 17.35 -24.31 20.34
C HIS A 102 16.59 -24.88 19.15
N GLU A 103 17.32 -25.53 18.24
CA GLU A 103 16.72 -26.29 17.15
C GLU A 103 15.94 -27.50 17.71
N LEU A 104 14.80 -27.83 17.07
CA LEU A 104 14.03 -29.04 17.30
C LEU A 104 14.24 -30.02 16.13
N PRO A 105 15.19 -30.98 16.23
CA PRO A 105 15.51 -31.89 15.13
C PRO A 105 14.33 -32.72 14.65
N GLN A 106 13.37 -33.03 15.55
CA GLN A 106 12.16 -33.78 15.23
C GLN A 106 11.17 -33.02 14.34
N CYS A 107 11.27 -31.69 14.28
CA CYS A 107 10.42 -30.84 13.44
C CYS A 107 11.06 -30.50 12.09
N ARG A 108 12.26 -31.04 11.80
CA ARG A 108 12.98 -30.78 10.55
C ARG A 108 12.28 -31.44 9.37
N CYS A 109 12.14 -30.71 8.27
CA CYS A 109 11.46 -31.18 7.06
C CYS A 109 12.28 -30.80 5.81
N THR A 110 12.59 -31.78 4.96
CA THR A 110 13.31 -31.56 3.69
C THR A 110 12.37 -31.79 2.52
N VAL A 111 12.31 -30.84 1.58
CA VAL A 111 11.46 -30.88 0.40
C VAL A 111 12.32 -30.61 -0.84
N LYS A 112 12.07 -31.38 -1.91
CA LYS A 112 12.68 -31.15 -3.21
C LYS A 112 11.90 -30.07 -3.94
N LEU A 113 12.49 -28.90 -4.09
CA LEU A 113 11.87 -27.79 -4.78
C LEU A 113 12.24 -27.83 -6.26
N ALA A 114 11.24 -27.66 -7.12
CA ALA A 114 11.44 -27.50 -8.55
C ALA A 114 11.51 -26.00 -8.92
N VAL A 115 12.29 -25.67 -9.95
CA VAL A 115 12.48 -24.30 -10.44
C VAL A 115 11.14 -23.62 -10.74
N GLY A 116 10.90 -22.48 -10.10
CA GLY A 116 9.72 -21.63 -10.34
C GLY A 116 8.39 -22.27 -9.97
N ILE A 117 8.38 -23.33 -9.15
CA ILE A 117 7.17 -24.00 -8.66
C ILE A 117 7.15 -23.94 -7.13
N PRO A 118 6.11 -23.35 -6.51
CA PRO A 118 6.03 -23.27 -5.06
C PRO A 118 5.75 -24.65 -4.44
N ALA A 119 6.36 -24.95 -3.29
CA ALA A 119 6.04 -26.15 -2.52
C ALA A 119 5.96 -25.86 -1.02
N VAL A 120 5.27 -26.75 -0.29
CA VAL A 120 5.00 -26.61 1.15
C VAL A 120 5.82 -27.58 1.98
N PHE A 121 6.44 -27.06 3.03
CA PHE A 121 7.00 -27.81 4.15
C PHE A 121 5.90 -28.09 5.17
N HIS A 122 5.57 -29.36 5.36
CA HIS A 122 4.66 -29.79 6.42
C HIS A 122 5.46 -30.11 7.67
N VAL A 123 5.54 -29.14 8.58
CA VAL A 123 6.17 -29.28 9.89
C VAL A 123 5.20 -29.99 10.83
N LYS A 124 5.62 -31.10 11.44
CA LYS A 124 4.83 -31.90 12.38
C LYS A 124 5.52 -31.97 13.74
N HIS A 125 4.85 -32.58 14.72
CA HIS A 125 5.35 -32.79 16.08
C HIS A 125 5.63 -31.49 16.84
N LEU A 126 4.87 -30.44 16.52
CA LEU A 126 4.86 -29.21 17.29
C LEU A 126 4.07 -29.43 18.59
N LEU A 127 4.38 -28.63 19.59
CA LEU A 127 3.64 -28.57 20.84
C LEU A 127 2.69 -27.37 20.84
N PRO A 128 1.44 -27.53 21.33
CA PRO A 128 0.45 -26.46 21.43
C PRO A 128 0.91 -25.27 22.28
N GLY A 129 0.38 -24.08 21.99
CA GLY A 129 0.56 -22.87 22.81
C GLY A 129 1.98 -22.30 22.80
N ARG A 130 2.76 -22.54 21.74
CA ARG A 130 4.17 -22.14 21.66
C ARG A 130 4.50 -21.33 20.41
N ASP A 131 5.46 -20.42 20.59
CA ASP A 131 6.09 -19.64 19.53
C ASP A 131 7.28 -20.40 18.92
N TYR A 132 7.28 -20.51 17.60
CA TYR A 132 8.34 -21.12 16.83
C TYR A 132 8.97 -20.10 15.88
N LYS A 133 10.26 -20.24 15.64
CA LYS A 133 10.99 -19.57 14.55
C LYS A 133 11.51 -20.62 13.59
N PHE A 134 11.55 -20.29 12.31
CA PHE A 134 12.07 -21.21 11.29
C PHE A 134 13.03 -20.53 10.33
N SER A 135 13.90 -21.35 9.73
CA SER A 135 14.93 -20.94 8.77
C SER A 135 15.24 -22.09 7.81
N PHE A 136 15.85 -21.79 6.67
CA PHE A 136 16.08 -22.78 5.61
C PHE A 136 17.57 -23.01 5.36
N SER A 137 17.94 -24.27 5.11
CA SER A 137 19.21 -24.65 4.51
C SER A 137 18.99 -25.14 3.07
N GLY A 138 20.05 -25.13 2.25
CA GLY A 138 19.98 -25.42 0.81
C GLY A 138 19.64 -24.21 -0.06
N ILE A 139 19.63 -23.00 0.52
CA ILE A 139 19.43 -21.73 -0.20
C ILE A 139 20.67 -20.83 -0.12
N ASP A 140 20.69 -19.77 -0.93
CA ASP A 140 21.78 -18.80 -0.94
C ASP A 140 21.98 -18.13 0.42
N LYS A 141 23.24 -17.87 0.77
CA LYS A 141 23.66 -17.30 2.06
C LYS A 141 22.98 -15.96 2.37
N ALA A 142 22.80 -15.10 1.37
CA ALA A 142 22.11 -13.81 1.55
C ALA A 142 20.62 -13.99 1.88
N HIS A 143 20.03 -15.09 1.40
CA HIS A 143 18.61 -15.36 1.55
C HIS A 143 18.27 -16.04 2.88
N VAL A 144 19.19 -16.82 3.46
CA VAL A 144 19.00 -17.45 4.79
C VAL A 144 18.63 -16.42 5.86
N SER A 145 19.29 -15.25 5.89
CA SER A 145 19.02 -14.22 6.89
C SER A 145 17.73 -13.43 6.64
N THR A 146 17.33 -13.27 5.38
CA THR A 146 16.22 -12.42 4.96
C THR A 146 14.89 -13.18 4.85
N HIS A 147 14.93 -14.47 4.55
CA HIS A 147 13.79 -15.36 4.30
C HIS A 147 13.56 -16.32 5.47
N ARG A 148 13.40 -15.75 6.66
CA ARG A 148 13.07 -16.45 7.91
C ARG A 148 11.73 -15.97 8.44
N GLY A 149 11.13 -16.77 9.31
CA GLY A 149 9.81 -16.47 9.83
C GLY A 149 9.55 -17.04 11.21
N GLY A 150 8.30 -16.93 11.63
CA GLY A 150 7.81 -17.52 12.85
C GLY A 150 6.32 -17.74 12.83
N PHE A 151 5.83 -18.52 13.79
CA PHE A 151 4.40 -18.76 13.95
C PHE A 151 4.10 -19.18 15.38
N HIS A 152 2.84 -19.04 15.78
CA HIS A 152 2.33 -19.45 17.09
C HIS A 152 1.36 -20.62 16.90
N THR A 153 1.57 -21.69 17.66
CA THR A 153 0.62 -22.83 17.71
C THR A 153 -0.47 -22.54 18.74
N PRO A 154 -1.75 -22.75 18.43
CA PRO A 154 -2.82 -22.53 19.40
C PRO A 154 -2.67 -23.38 20.66
N SER A 155 -3.10 -22.85 21.81
CA SER A 155 -3.16 -23.62 23.07
C SER A 155 -4.35 -24.57 23.11
N LEU A 156 -4.19 -25.70 23.79
CA LEU A 156 -5.26 -26.68 24.08
C LEU A 156 -5.83 -26.54 25.50
N GLU A 157 -5.25 -25.70 26.36
CA GLU A 157 -5.65 -25.59 27.76
C GLU A 157 -7.05 -24.96 27.90
N THR A 158 -7.97 -25.67 28.52
CA THR A 158 -9.36 -25.24 28.79
C THR A 158 -9.51 -24.36 30.03
N ASP A 159 -8.49 -24.32 30.88
CA ASP A 159 -8.59 -23.77 32.25
C ASP A 159 -8.08 -22.32 32.38
N GLY A 160 -7.66 -21.71 31.26
CA GLY A 160 -7.20 -20.32 31.19
C GLY A 160 -7.38 -19.75 29.78
N ILE A 161 -8.04 -18.60 29.69
CA ILE A 161 -8.46 -17.93 28.46
C ILE A 161 -7.25 -17.59 27.57
N SER A 162 -6.95 -18.41 26.56
CA SER A 162 -6.11 -17.95 25.44
C SER A 162 -7.02 -17.39 24.34
N ALA A 163 -7.23 -16.08 24.37
CA ALA A 163 -8.01 -15.40 23.33
C ALA A 163 -7.37 -15.61 21.95
N ILE A 164 -8.15 -16.04 20.96
CA ILE A 164 -7.71 -16.10 19.56
C ILE A 164 -7.89 -14.71 18.95
N ASN A 165 -6.78 -14.04 18.71
CA ASN A 165 -6.72 -12.83 17.91
C ASN A 165 -6.52 -13.18 16.42
N ALA A 166 -7.47 -12.80 15.59
CA ALA A 166 -7.42 -12.92 14.15
C ALA A 166 -7.59 -11.55 13.47
N ILE A 167 -7.10 -11.43 12.25
CA ILE A 167 -7.34 -10.28 11.36
C ILE A 167 -7.97 -10.81 10.09
N ALA A 168 -9.07 -10.20 9.64
CA ALA A 168 -9.66 -10.48 8.33
C ALA A 168 -9.31 -9.37 7.34
N VAL A 169 -8.92 -9.78 6.13
CA VAL A 169 -8.53 -8.90 5.01
C VAL A 169 -9.19 -9.37 3.72
N SER A 170 -9.42 -8.44 2.79
CA SER A 170 -9.91 -8.73 1.43
C SER A 170 -9.37 -7.66 0.47
N GLY A 171 -9.40 -7.90 -0.85
CA GLY A 171 -9.12 -6.88 -1.86
C GLY A 171 -7.70 -6.29 -1.78
N ASN A 172 -6.70 -7.13 -1.97
CA ASN A 172 -5.28 -6.78 -2.03
C ASN A 172 -4.82 -6.62 -3.49
N ASN A 173 -4.90 -5.41 -4.01
CA ASN A 173 -4.34 -5.04 -5.31
C ASN A 173 -3.27 -3.95 -5.12
N MET A 174 -2.00 -4.24 -5.43
CA MET A 174 -0.92 -3.27 -5.25
C MET A 174 -0.93 -2.14 -6.29
N TYR A 175 -1.53 -2.38 -7.45
CA TYR A 175 -1.57 -1.39 -8.55
C TYR A 175 -2.60 -0.29 -8.33
N ASP A 176 -3.52 -0.52 -7.40
CA ASP A 176 -4.57 0.40 -6.97
C ASP A 176 -4.11 1.31 -5.81
N MET A 177 -2.84 1.18 -5.39
CA MET A 177 -2.27 2.05 -4.37
C MET A 177 -1.87 3.39 -4.97
N GLU A 178 -2.35 4.48 -4.39
CA GLU A 178 -1.96 5.83 -4.79
C GLU A 178 -0.57 6.20 -4.23
N ARG A 179 0.14 7.13 -4.88
CA ARG A 179 1.43 7.62 -4.37
C ARG A 179 1.22 8.29 -3.01
N CYS A 180 2.03 7.89 -2.03
CA CYS A 180 1.97 8.34 -0.63
C CYS A 180 0.71 7.89 0.15
N GLU A 181 -0.05 6.94 -0.38
CA GLU A 181 -1.18 6.34 0.35
C GLU A 181 -0.72 5.55 1.59
N VAL A 182 -1.53 5.59 2.65
CA VAL A 182 -1.29 4.82 3.87
C VAL A 182 -1.40 3.33 3.55
N ASN A 183 -0.29 2.61 3.73
CA ASN A 183 -0.27 1.16 3.57
C ASN A 183 -0.72 0.45 4.85
N LEU A 184 -1.99 0.00 4.88
CA LEU A 184 -2.56 -0.74 6.02
C LEU A 184 -1.84 -2.07 6.33
N TRP A 185 -1.05 -2.63 5.40
CA TRP A 185 -0.20 -3.77 5.75
C TRP A 185 0.88 -3.41 6.78
N ARG A 186 1.29 -2.13 6.89
CA ARG A 186 2.22 -1.67 7.95
C ARG A 186 1.59 -1.81 9.33
N ASP A 187 0.31 -1.50 9.45
CA ASP A 187 -0.47 -1.67 10.67
C ASP A 187 -0.61 -3.13 11.08
N VAL A 188 -0.87 -4.01 10.12
CA VAL A 188 -0.93 -5.46 10.35
C VAL A 188 0.44 -5.97 10.78
N LYS A 189 1.51 -5.56 10.07
CA LYS A 189 2.91 -5.89 10.41
C LYS A 189 3.24 -5.53 11.85
N GLN A 190 2.93 -4.31 12.30
CA GLN A 190 3.22 -3.87 13.67
C GLN A 190 2.53 -4.73 14.73
N ARG A 191 1.29 -5.17 14.48
CA ARG A 191 0.55 -6.06 15.39
C ARG A 191 1.15 -7.47 15.41
N VAL A 192 1.55 -7.99 14.24
CA VAL A 192 2.25 -9.27 14.13
C VAL A 192 3.62 -9.22 14.84
N GLU A 193 4.37 -8.13 14.72
CA GLU A 193 5.65 -7.94 15.43
C GLU A 193 5.51 -7.96 16.96
N ARG A 194 4.35 -7.53 17.47
CA ARG A 194 4.01 -7.56 18.91
C ARG A 194 3.43 -8.90 19.37
N ASN A 195 3.37 -9.90 18.48
CA ASN A 195 2.70 -11.18 18.70
C ASN A 195 1.23 -11.02 19.14
N GLU A 196 0.55 -9.97 18.65
CA GLU A 196 -0.86 -9.71 18.98
C GLU A 196 -1.83 -10.47 18.05
N VAL A 197 -1.34 -11.12 16.99
CA VAL A 197 -2.14 -11.74 15.92
C VAL A 197 -1.70 -13.19 15.75
N HIS A 198 -2.65 -14.12 15.76
CA HIS A 198 -2.40 -15.54 15.51
C HIS A 198 -2.77 -15.96 14.08
N TYR A 199 -3.88 -15.41 13.56
CA TYR A 199 -4.41 -15.74 12.23
C TYR A 199 -4.69 -14.49 11.39
N VAL A 200 -4.38 -14.57 10.11
CA VAL A 200 -4.85 -13.62 9.08
C VAL A 200 -5.72 -14.39 8.10
N LEU A 201 -7.01 -14.05 8.06
CA LEU A 201 -8.03 -14.66 7.23
C LEU A 201 -8.19 -13.81 5.97
N HIS A 202 -7.84 -14.36 4.81
CA HIS A 202 -7.95 -13.67 3.52
C HIS A 202 -9.23 -14.08 2.81
N LEU A 203 -10.17 -13.15 2.68
CA LEU A 203 -11.52 -13.36 2.15
C LEU A 203 -11.62 -12.91 0.68
N GLY A 204 -10.73 -13.43 -0.17
CA GLY A 204 -10.68 -13.16 -1.61
C GLY A 204 -9.86 -11.94 -2.05
N GLY A 205 -9.40 -11.99 -3.31
CA GLY A 205 -8.66 -10.91 -3.97
C GLY A 205 -7.26 -10.72 -3.42
N GLN A 206 -6.53 -11.81 -3.21
CA GLN A 206 -5.16 -11.79 -2.70
C GLN A 206 -4.14 -11.44 -3.78
N VAL A 207 -4.46 -11.65 -5.06
CA VAL A 207 -3.58 -11.41 -6.21
C VAL A 207 -4.23 -10.57 -7.30
N ALA A 208 -3.48 -9.62 -7.87
CA ALA A 208 -3.92 -8.82 -9.01
C ALA A 208 -3.75 -9.59 -10.35
N MET A 209 -4.57 -10.61 -10.57
CA MET A 209 -4.41 -11.57 -11.68
C MET A 209 -4.75 -10.99 -13.06
N ALA A 210 -5.75 -10.09 -13.13
CA ALA A 210 -6.35 -9.63 -14.39
C ALA A 210 -5.35 -9.17 -15.45
N ARG A 211 -4.33 -8.37 -15.06
CA ARG A 211 -3.31 -7.88 -16.00
C ARG A 211 -2.49 -9.00 -16.62
N MET A 212 -2.08 -9.99 -15.82
CA MET A 212 -1.31 -11.13 -16.31
C MET A 212 -2.20 -12.12 -17.08
N PHE A 213 -3.48 -12.21 -16.72
CA PHE A 213 -4.48 -12.95 -17.46
C PHE A 213 -4.64 -12.42 -18.89
N ASP A 214 -4.84 -11.10 -19.06
CA ASP A 214 -5.00 -10.47 -20.37
C ASP A 214 -3.75 -10.68 -21.25
N GLN A 215 -2.55 -10.56 -20.66
CA GLN A 215 -1.28 -10.82 -21.37
C GLN A 215 -1.15 -12.29 -21.81
N SER A 216 -1.53 -13.22 -20.94
CA SER A 216 -1.49 -14.66 -21.21
C SER A 216 -2.51 -15.05 -22.30
N TYR A 217 -3.70 -14.47 -22.26
CA TYR A 217 -4.72 -14.61 -23.29
C TYR A 217 -4.21 -14.10 -24.65
N ALA A 218 -3.62 -12.90 -24.69
CA ALA A 218 -3.07 -12.34 -25.92
C ALA A 218 -1.92 -13.18 -26.50
N LEU A 219 -1.05 -13.72 -25.64
CA LEU A 219 0.06 -14.61 -26.01
C LEU A 219 -0.47 -15.87 -26.70
N LEU A 220 -1.40 -16.58 -26.05
CA LEU A 220 -1.98 -17.82 -26.56
C LEU A 220 -2.82 -17.60 -27.82
N LEU A 221 -3.61 -16.52 -27.88
CA LEU A 221 -4.43 -16.20 -29.05
C LEU A 221 -3.57 -15.92 -30.29
N ARG A 222 -2.48 -15.18 -30.12
CA ARG A 222 -1.52 -14.90 -31.21
C ARG A 222 -0.88 -16.18 -31.72
N HIS A 223 -0.51 -17.09 -30.82
CA HIS A 223 0.06 -18.38 -31.19
C HIS A 223 -0.96 -19.27 -31.90
N ALA A 224 -2.18 -19.38 -31.37
CA ALA A 224 -3.27 -20.16 -31.96
C ALA A 224 -3.59 -19.71 -33.39
N SER A 225 -3.52 -18.41 -33.66
CA SER A 225 -3.75 -17.84 -34.99
C SER A 225 -2.60 -18.09 -35.98
N SER A 226 -1.41 -18.49 -35.50
CA SER A 226 -0.21 -18.66 -36.32
C SER A 226 0.04 -20.10 -36.80
N ASN A 227 -0.81 -21.07 -36.42
CA ASN A 227 -0.67 -22.51 -36.73
C ASN A 227 0.72 -23.11 -36.42
N ALA A 228 1.47 -22.50 -35.50
CA ALA A 228 2.78 -22.99 -35.12
C ALA A 228 2.64 -24.27 -34.26
N PRO A 229 3.47 -25.31 -34.47
CA PRO A 229 3.52 -26.43 -33.56
C PRO A 229 4.08 -25.97 -32.19
N ASN A 230 3.68 -26.66 -31.11
CA ASN A 230 4.14 -26.51 -29.72
C ASN A 230 3.24 -25.72 -28.73
N TRP A 231 1.95 -26.09 -28.66
CA TRP A 231 0.99 -25.53 -27.69
C TRP A 231 1.46 -25.65 -26.23
N ALA A 232 2.04 -26.79 -25.85
CA ALA A 232 2.48 -27.05 -24.48
C ALA A 232 3.57 -26.07 -24.00
N GLU A 233 4.51 -25.69 -24.87
CA GLU A 233 5.55 -24.72 -24.54
C GLU A 233 4.96 -23.32 -24.31
N ILE A 234 4.00 -22.91 -25.15
CA ILE A 234 3.36 -21.59 -25.01
C ILE A 234 2.42 -21.55 -23.80
N GLU A 235 1.72 -22.65 -23.50
CA GLU A 235 0.93 -22.79 -22.28
C GLU A 235 1.82 -22.67 -21.03
N ALA A 236 2.99 -23.32 -21.03
CA ALA A 236 3.97 -23.18 -19.93
C ALA A 236 4.44 -21.72 -19.76
N ARG A 237 4.64 -20.99 -20.86
CA ARG A 237 4.96 -19.54 -20.81
C ARG A 237 3.81 -18.70 -20.29
N ALA A 238 2.56 -19.04 -20.63
CA ALA A 238 1.38 -18.38 -20.07
C ALA A 238 1.25 -18.62 -18.56
N ILE A 239 1.47 -19.85 -18.09
CA ILE A 239 1.52 -20.17 -16.66
C ILE A 239 2.59 -19.33 -15.96
N GLU A 240 3.78 -19.21 -16.54
CA GLU A 240 4.87 -18.42 -15.94
C GLU A 240 4.55 -16.91 -15.88
N LEU A 241 3.87 -16.37 -16.89
CA LEU A 241 3.34 -15.00 -16.84
C LEU A 241 2.32 -14.83 -15.71
N LEU A 242 1.39 -15.77 -15.55
CA LEU A 242 0.42 -15.73 -14.46
C LEU A 242 1.09 -15.86 -13.08
N ARG A 243 2.12 -16.71 -12.92
CA ARG A 243 2.92 -16.82 -11.68
C ARG A 243 3.55 -15.49 -11.28
N SER A 244 4.00 -14.70 -12.25
CA SER A 244 4.58 -13.39 -11.98
C SER A 244 3.63 -12.45 -11.21
N ALA A 245 2.30 -12.66 -11.29
CA ALA A 245 1.32 -11.94 -10.48
C ALA A 245 1.51 -12.21 -8.98
N TYR A 246 1.66 -13.48 -8.58
CA TYR A 246 1.94 -13.87 -7.20
C TYR A 246 3.30 -13.35 -6.74
N ARG A 247 4.35 -13.53 -7.57
CA ARG A 247 5.69 -13.07 -7.25
C ARG A 247 5.71 -11.57 -6.99
N THR A 248 5.04 -10.79 -7.82
CA THR A 248 4.97 -9.33 -7.67
C THR A 248 4.13 -8.96 -6.44
N GLN A 249 2.90 -9.46 -6.34
CA GLN A 249 1.97 -9.05 -5.28
C GLN A 249 2.50 -9.40 -3.88
N TRP A 250 3.10 -10.58 -3.69
CA TRP A 250 3.52 -11.07 -2.37
C TRP A 250 4.91 -10.57 -1.95
N THR A 251 5.72 -10.05 -2.88
CA THR A 251 7.07 -9.54 -2.57
C THR A 251 7.19 -8.03 -2.61
N ALA A 252 6.37 -7.33 -3.42
CA ALA A 252 6.52 -5.88 -3.64
C ALA A 252 6.29 -5.03 -2.38
N LEU A 253 5.44 -5.48 -1.46
CA LEU A 253 5.18 -4.79 -0.19
C LEU A 253 5.96 -5.47 0.95
N PRO A 254 7.01 -4.84 1.52
CA PRO A 254 7.81 -5.44 2.59
C PRO A 254 6.98 -5.81 3.83
N ALA A 255 5.93 -5.03 4.11
CA ALA A 255 5.04 -5.28 5.23
C ALA A 255 4.18 -6.54 5.02
N LEU A 256 3.63 -6.74 3.82
CA LEU A 256 2.91 -7.96 3.47
C LEU A 256 3.83 -9.18 3.54
N ARG A 257 5.03 -9.11 2.93
CA ARG A 257 6.01 -10.19 2.99
C ARG A 257 6.34 -10.59 4.44
N TYR A 258 6.48 -9.61 5.33
CA TYR A 258 6.72 -9.87 6.75
C TYR A 258 5.55 -10.61 7.40
N VAL A 259 4.31 -10.13 7.18
CA VAL A 259 3.09 -10.77 7.70
C VAL A 259 2.96 -12.20 7.19
N LEU A 260 3.14 -12.43 5.89
CA LEU A 260 3.09 -13.77 5.30
C LEU A 260 4.09 -14.74 5.97
N ALA A 261 5.25 -14.26 6.39
CA ALA A 261 6.30 -15.08 7.02
C ALA A 261 6.14 -15.29 8.54
N HIS A 262 5.35 -14.47 9.24
CA HIS A 262 5.37 -14.38 10.72
C HIS A 262 4.05 -14.70 11.43
N THR A 263 2.98 -15.03 10.71
CA THR A 263 1.67 -15.40 11.27
C THR A 263 0.96 -16.42 10.37
N SER A 264 -0.03 -17.15 10.89
CA SER A 264 -0.82 -18.09 10.07
C SER A 264 -1.68 -17.32 9.06
N ASN A 265 -1.57 -17.63 7.77
CA ASN A 265 -2.37 -17.04 6.70
C ASN A 265 -3.27 -18.10 6.09
N VAL A 266 -4.57 -17.91 6.19
CA VAL A 266 -5.59 -18.83 5.67
C VAL A 266 -6.38 -18.10 4.60
N MET A 267 -6.48 -18.68 3.40
CA MET A 267 -6.94 -17.98 2.20
C MET A 267 -8.03 -18.75 1.46
N ILE A 268 -9.10 -18.06 1.09
CA ILE A 268 -10.11 -18.51 0.11
C ILE A 268 -10.08 -17.57 -1.09
N TRP A 269 -10.20 -18.10 -2.30
CA TRP A 269 -10.20 -17.27 -3.52
C TRP A 269 -11.47 -16.44 -3.70
N SER A 270 -11.41 -15.49 -4.62
CA SER A 270 -12.58 -14.89 -5.27
C SER A 270 -12.34 -14.66 -6.76
N ASP A 271 -13.27 -13.98 -7.43
CA ASP A 271 -13.12 -13.59 -8.85
C ASP A 271 -11.80 -12.90 -9.15
N MET A 272 -11.34 -12.04 -8.24
CA MET A 272 -10.14 -11.22 -8.46
C MET A 272 -8.85 -12.06 -8.54
N ASP A 273 -8.86 -13.26 -7.96
CA ASP A 273 -7.71 -14.17 -7.99
C ASP A 273 -7.58 -14.94 -9.32
N ILE A 274 -8.64 -14.91 -10.14
CA ILE A 274 -8.69 -15.51 -11.48
C ILE A 274 -8.89 -14.41 -12.53
N TYR A 275 -10.10 -13.88 -12.63
CA TYR A 275 -10.48 -12.76 -13.49
C TYR A 275 -11.83 -12.18 -13.03
N PRO A 276 -12.04 -10.85 -13.04
CA PRO A 276 -13.30 -10.25 -12.61
C PRO A 276 -14.53 -10.85 -13.31
N ALA A 277 -15.51 -11.35 -12.51
CA ALA A 277 -16.73 -12.00 -12.98
C ALA A 277 -16.56 -13.11 -14.02
N PHE A 278 -15.46 -13.88 -13.97
CA PHE A 278 -15.22 -14.99 -14.89
C PHE A 278 -16.31 -16.07 -14.85
N THR A 279 -17.11 -16.14 -13.78
CA THR A 279 -18.22 -17.09 -13.62
C THR A 279 -19.54 -16.63 -14.22
N THR A 280 -19.67 -15.36 -14.63
CA THR A 280 -20.92 -14.81 -15.18
C THR A 280 -20.77 -14.01 -16.48
N ARG A 281 -19.54 -13.61 -16.84
CA ARG A 281 -19.24 -12.86 -18.07
C ARG A 281 -19.45 -13.72 -19.32
N PRO A 282 -20.15 -13.20 -20.36
CA PRO A 282 -20.44 -13.97 -21.57
C PRO A 282 -19.19 -14.35 -22.37
N GLU A 283 -18.08 -13.63 -22.20
CA GLU A 283 -16.80 -13.92 -22.87
C GLU A 283 -16.21 -15.27 -22.44
N PHE A 284 -16.55 -15.75 -21.24
CA PHE A 284 -16.09 -17.01 -20.68
C PHE A 284 -17.03 -18.19 -20.98
N TYR A 285 -18.20 -17.91 -21.59
CA TYR A 285 -19.13 -18.94 -22.01
C TYR A 285 -18.57 -19.71 -23.22
N ILE A 286 -18.70 -21.04 -23.19
CA ILE A 286 -18.24 -21.91 -24.26
C ILE A 286 -19.45 -22.40 -25.06
N ASP A 287 -19.56 -21.94 -26.30
CA ASP A 287 -20.52 -22.53 -27.24
C ASP A 287 -19.93 -23.85 -27.76
N HIS A 288 -20.39 -24.96 -27.19
CA HIS A 288 -19.95 -26.29 -27.59
C HIS A 288 -20.42 -26.70 -28.99
N GLU A 289 -21.47 -26.07 -29.54
CA GLU A 289 -21.92 -26.32 -30.92
C GLU A 289 -21.03 -25.60 -31.93
N LYS A 290 -20.48 -24.43 -31.57
CA LYS A 290 -19.60 -23.62 -32.43
C LYS A 290 -18.35 -23.16 -31.68
N PRO A 291 -17.44 -24.08 -31.32
CA PRO A 291 -16.24 -23.71 -30.59
C PRO A 291 -15.34 -22.80 -31.43
N THR A 292 -14.98 -21.64 -30.88
CA THR A 292 -14.01 -20.72 -31.49
C THR A 292 -12.63 -20.89 -30.88
N ILE A 293 -11.60 -20.41 -31.58
CA ILE A 293 -10.22 -20.41 -31.05
C ILE A 293 -10.16 -19.56 -29.77
N GLN A 294 -10.85 -18.42 -29.74
CA GLN A 294 -10.94 -17.54 -28.58
C GLN A 294 -11.50 -18.27 -27.36
N MET A 295 -12.58 -19.05 -27.54
CA MET A 295 -13.17 -19.89 -26.49
C MET A 295 -12.18 -20.93 -25.94
N GLN A 296 -11.39 -21.57 -26.80
CA GLN A 296 -10.38 -22.53 -26.35
C GLN A 296 -9.24 -21.87 -25.58
N VAL A 297 -8.79 -20.70 -26.06
CA VAL A 297 -7.74 -19.93 -25.39
C VAL A 297 -8.21 -19.46 -24.01
N ILE A 298 -9.40 -18.85 -23.90
CA ILE A 298 -9.89 -18.33 -22.62
C ILE A 298 -10.09 -19.46 -21.60
N ARG A 299 -10.65 -20.60 -22.02
CA ARG A 299 -10.79 -21.82 -21.21
C ARG A 299 -9.43 -22.29 -20.68
N THR A 300 -8.41 -22.32 -21.54
CA THR A 300 -7.04 -22.71 -21.15
C THR A 300 -6.45 -21.76 -20.11
N VAL A 301 -6.57 -20.45 -20.29
CA VAL A 301 -6.04 -19.46 -19.33
C VAL A 301 -6.77 -19.54 -17.99
N THR A 302 -8.10 -19.69 -18.00
CA THR A 302 -8.91 -19.87 -16.77
C THR A 302 -8.49 -21.12 -16.00
N ARG A 303 -8.30 -22.26 -16.69
CA ARG A 303 -7.77 -23.49 -16.08
C ARG A 303 -6.38 -23.28 -15.48
N CYS A 304 -5.49 -22.57 -16.18
CA CYS A 304 -4.16 -22.25 -15.68
C CYS A 304 -4.22 -21.37 -14.42
N ALA A 305 -5.08 -20.34 -14.41
CA ALA A 305 -5.24 -19.47 -13.26
C ALA A 305 -5.79 -20.25 -12.03
N ARG A 306 -6.77 -21.15 -12.22
CA ARG A 306 -7.29 -22.03 -11.15
C ARG A 306 -6.18 -22.90 -10.56
N ARG A 307 -5.38 -23.53 -11.42
CA ARG A 307 -4.22 -24.32 -10.99
C ARG A 307 -3.25 -23.50 -10.15
N LEU A 308 -3.05 -22.21 -10.47
CA LEU A 308 -2.17 -21.36 -9.66
C LEU A 308 -2.75 -21.01 -8.30
N TYR A 309 -4.07 -20.88 -8.17
CA TYR A 309 -4.70 -20.80 -6.84
C TYR A 309 -4.37 -22.05 -6.01
N HIS A 310 -4.42 -23.24 -6.61
CA HIS A 310 -4.04 -24.47 -5.94
C HIS A 310 -2.56 -24.49 -5.52
N GLU A 311 -1.67 -24.10 -6.44
CA GLU A 311 -0.22 -24.03 -6.21
C GLU A 311 0.18 -22.96 -5.19
N TYR A 312 -0.50 -21.82 -5.06
CA TYR A 312 -0.04 -20.76 -4.12
C TYR A 312 -0.88 -20.67 -2.85
N GLN A 313 -2.17 -20.96 -2.90
CA GLN A 313 -3.11 -20.70 -1.81
C GLN A 313 -3.69 -21.98 -1.19
N ARG A 314 -4.26 -22.90 -2.00
CA ARG A 314 -4.91 -24.11 -1.45
C ARG A 314 -3.95 -25.00 -0.69
N GLN A 315 -2.73 -25.20 -1.21
CA GLN A 315 -1.73 -26.05 -0.54
C GLN A 315 -1.30 -25.54 0.86
N LEU A 316 -1.55 -24.27 1.18
CA LEU A 316 -1.28 -23.71 2.51
C LEU A 316 -2.22 -24.26 3.59
N TRP A 317 -3.36 -24.87 3.23
CA TRP A 317 -4.32 -25.41 4.19
C TRP A 317 -4.84 -26.82 3.87
N ASP A 318 -4.77 -27.30 2.62
CA ASP A 318 -5.33 -28.60 2.23
C ASP A 318 -4.40 -29.78 2.57
N ASP A 319 -4.88 -30.67 3.44
CA ASP A 319 -4.21 -31.92 3.81
C ASP A 319 -4.23 -32.98 2.70
N ASN A 320 -5.14 -32.87 1.74
CA ASN A 320 -5.36 -33.84 0.67
C ASN A 320 -4.99 -33.28 -0.71
N MET A 321 -4.04 -32.34 -0.76
CA MET A 321 -3.64 -31.65 -2.00
C MET A 321 -3.19 -32.63 -3.11
N ASP A 322 -2.38 -33.64 -2.79
CA ASP A 322 -1.87 -34.60 -3.77
C ASP A 322 -2.97 -35.49 -4.38
N GLU A 323 -4.00 -35.82 -3.61
CA GLU A 323 -5.16 -36.56 -4.10
C GLU A 323 -6.00 -35.67 -5.03
N LEU A 324 -6.21 -34.41 -4.64
CA LEU A 324 -6.93 -33.43 -5.45
C LEU A 324 -6.28 -33.25 -6.83
N LEU A 325 -4.96 -33.03 -6.89
CA LEU A 325 -4.25 -32.82 -8.15
C LEU A 325 -4.34 -34.04 -9.08
N ARG A 326 -4.32 -35.26 -8.51
CA ARG A 326 -4.51 -36.49 -9.30
C ARG A 326 -5.93 -36.58 -9.89
N GLN A 327 -6.95 -36.33 -9.07
CA GLN A 327 -8.34 -36.35 -9.49
C GLN A 327 -8.62 -35.26 -10.54
N GLU A 328 -8.10 -34.06 -10.35
CA GLU A 328 -8.28 -32.95 -11.29
C GLU A 328 -7.67 -33.24 -12.65
N GLN A 329 -6.48 -33.87 -12.69
CA GLN A 329 -5.85 -34.26 -13.95
C GLN A 329 -6.68 -35.27 -14.74
N GLU A 330 -7.35 -36.20 -14.05
CA GLU A 330 -8.30 -37.15 -14.65
C GLU A 330 -9.56 -36.43 -15.15
N LEU A 331 -10.14 -35.54 -14.34
CA LEU A 331 -11.31 -34.75 -14.72
C LEU A 331 -11.03 -33.80 -15.90
N ILE A 332 -9.83 -33.22 -16.00
CA ILE A 332 -9.42 -32.42 -17.16
C ILE A 332 -9.44 -33.28 -18.42
N HIS A 333 -8.89 -34.49 -18.36
CA HIS A 333 -8.90 -35.40 -19.50
C HIS A 333 -10.34 -35.74 -19.95
N ILE A 334 -11.20 -36.06 -18.99
CA ILE A 334 -12.63 -36.31 -19.24
C ILE A 334 -13.32 -35.08 -19.85
N ALA A 335 -13.00 -33.87 -19.39
CA ALA A 335 -13.55 -32.63 -19.92
C ALA A 335 -13.13 -32.38 -21.38
N GLU A 336 -11.89 -32.70 -21.76
CA GLU A 336 -11.46 -32.65 -23.17
C GLU A 336 -12.22 -33.67 -24.03
N GLU A 337 -12.44 -34.89 -23.53
CA GLU A 337 -13.22 -35.91 -24.25
C GLU A 337 -14.70 -35.52 -24.42
N ALA A 338 -15.30 -34.90 -23.40
CA ALA A 338 -16.68 -34.37 -23.45
C ALA A 338 -16.81 -33.26 -24.50
N LEU A 339 -15.83 -32.35 -24.54
CA LEU A 339 -15.79 -31.28 -25.53
C LEU A 339 -15.65 -31.83 -26.96
N ALA A 340 -14.74 -32.80 -27.16
CA ALA A 340 -14.56 -33.48 -28.45
C ALA A 340 -15.84 -34.23 -28.89
N SER A 341 -16.53 -34.88 -27.95
CA SER A 341 -17.81 -35.56 -28.19
C SER A 341 -18.88 -34.58 -28.66
N THR A 342 -18.97 -33.40 -28.03
CA THR A 342 -19.94 -32.37 -28.44
C THR A 342 -19.65 -31.84 -29.84
N ALA A 343 -18.38 -31.57 -30.16
CA ALA A 343 -17.97 -31.17 -31.49
C ALA A 343 -18.31 -32.25 -32.55
N ARG A 344 -18.12 -33.54 -32.20
CA ARG A 344 -18.47 -34.67 -33.08
C ARG A 344 -19.97 -34.75 -33.33
N ILE A 345 -20.81 -34.59 -32.30
CA ILE A 345 -22.28 -34.55 -32.43
C ILE A 345 -22.69 -33.43 -33.38
N TYR A 346 -22.08 -32.26 -33.28
CA TYR A 346 -22.37 -31.13 -34.16
C TYR A 346 -21.96 -31.41 -35.62
N GLN A 347 -20.79 -32.00 -35.86
CA GLN A 347 -20.37 -32.42 -37.21
C GLN A 347 -21.35 -33.44 -37.80
N LEU A 348 -21.80 -34.41 -37.00
CA LEU A 348 -22.82 -35.37 -37.42
C LEU A 348 -24.14 -34.66 -37.76
N LYS A 349 -24.61 -33.69 -36.94
CA LYS A 349 -25.77 -32.81 -37.24
C LYS A 349 -25.65 -32.13 -38.61
N GLN A 350 -24.47 -31.60 -38.96
CA GLN A 350 -24.26 -31.00 -40.29
C GLN A 350 -24.31 -32.04 -41.41
N GLN A 351 -23.69 -33.21 -41.20
CA GLN A 351 -23.74 -34.31 -42.16
C GLN A 351 -25.16 -34.83 -42.38
N PHE A 352 -25.99 -34.91 -41.33
CA PHE A 352 -27.41 -35.26 -41.44
C PHE A 352 -28.13 -34.32 -42.40
N SER A 353 -27.98 -33.01 -42.20
CA SER A 353 -28.66 -32.01 -43.05
C SER A 353 -28.28 -32.14 -44.53
N VAL A 354 -27.02 -32.45 -44.83
CA VAL A 354 -26.55 -32.69 -46.20
C VAL A 354 -27.13 -33.98 -46.78
N VAL A 355 -27.08 -35.08 -46.01
CA VAL A 355 -27.57 -36.40 -46.44
C VAL A 355 -29.10 -36.42 -46.59
N GLU A 356 -29.84 -35.71 -45.73
CA GLU A 356 -31.30 -35.52 -45.86
C GLU A 356 -31.66 -34.76 -47.14
N SER A 357 -30.91 -33.70 -47.45
CA SER A 357 -31.10 -32.92 -48.68
C SER A 357 -30.83 -33.77 -49.92
N GLU A 358 -29.79 -34.61 -49.89
CA GLU A 358 -29.49 -35.57 -50.97
C GLU A 358 -30.58 -36.64 -51.09
N LEU A 359 -31.09 -37.16 -49.97
CA LEU A 359 -32.18 -38.13 -49.97
C LEU A 359 -33.43 -37.55 -50.63
N GLU A 360 -33.79 -36.31 -50.30
CA GLU A 360 -34.92 -35.61 -50.92
C GLU A 360 -34.70 -35.35 -52.41
N LEU A 361 -33.47 -35.05 -52.82
CA LEU A 361 -33.11 -34.92 -54.24
C LEU A 361 -33.26 -36.25 -54.99
N GLN A 362 -32.79 -37.35 -54.42
CA GLN A 362 -32.89 -38.70 -54.99
C GLN A 362 -34.35 -39.17 -55.08
N LYS A 363 -35.17 -38.88 -54.06
CA LYS A 363 -36.63 -39.12 -54.11
C LYS A 363 -37.30 -38.31 -55.22
N LYS A 364 -36.95 -37.04 -55.38
CA LYS A 364 -37.46 -36.18 -56.47
C LYS A 364 -37.07 -36.66 -57.87
N ARG A 365 -35.91 -37.31 -58.00
CA ARG A 365 -35.43 -37.93 -59.26
C ARG A 365 -36.02 -39.32 -59.52
N CYS A 366 -36.80 -39.87 -58.59
CA CYS A 366 -37.35 -41.23 -58.65
C CYS A 366 -36.29 -42.35 -58.74
N GLU A 367 -35.06 -42.12 -58.25
CA GLU A 367 -33.99 -43.12 -58.22
C GLU A 367 -34.08 -43.99 -56.94
N ILE A 368 -34.74 -45.15 -57.06
CA ILE A 368 -35.06 -46.03 -55.91
C ILE A 368 -33.80 -46.60 -55.23
N GLU A 369 -32.80 -47.04 -56.00
CA GLU A 369 -31.56 -47.61 -55.46
C GLU A 369 -30.67 -46.54 -54.81
N GLY A 370 -30.62 -45.35 -55.40
CA GLY A 370 -29.94 -44.18 -54.85
C GLY A 370 -30.55 -43.78 -53.50
N ALA A 371 -31.87 -43.64 -53.43
CA ALA A 371 -32.58 -43.30 -52.19
C ALA A 371 -32.34 -44.34 -51.08
N ARG A 372 -32.41 -45.65 -51.37
CA ARG A 372 -32.13 -46.71 -50.37
C ARG A 372 -30.70 -46.67 -49.83
N ARG A 373 -29.71 -46.35 -50.67
CA ARG A 373 -28.32 -46.24 -50.25
C ARG A 373 -28.14 -45.05 -49.30
N VAL A 374 -28.73 -43.91 -49.64
CA VAL A 374 -28.69 -42.68 -48.81
C VAL A 374 -29.45 -42.89 -47.50
N GLU A 375 -30.60 -43.55 -47.49
CA GLU A 375 -31.32 -43.93 -46.26
C GLU A 375 -30.50 -44.83 -45.32
N LYS A 376 -29.78 -45.81 -45.89
CA LYS A 376 -28.89 -46.67 -45.09
C LYS A 376 -27.75 -45.87 -44.46
N GLN A 377 -27.19 -44.92 -45.19
CA GLN A 377 -26.15 -44.02 -44.69
C GLN A 377 -26.70 -43.10 -43.60
N LEU A 378 -27.92 -42.56 -43.76
CA LEU A 378 -28.59 -41.74 -42.76
C LEU A 378 -28.76 -42.51 -41.43
N ARG A 379 -29.30 -43.73 -41.49
CA ARG A 379 -29.44 -44.59 -40.29
C ARG A 379 -28.12 -44.94 -39.62
N ALA A 380 -27.05 -45.12 -40.40
CA ALA A 380 -25.71 -45.39 -39.85
C ALA A 380 -25.17 -44.18 -39.09
N LEU A 381 -25.33 -42.98 -39.64
CA LEU A 381 -24.98 -41.73 -38.95
C LEU A 381 -25.84 -41.54 -37.70
N GLU A 382 -27.15 -41.83 -37.74
CA GLU A 382 -28.08 -41.71 -36.59
C GLU A 382 -27.63 -42.60 -35.43
N ALA A 383 -27.24 -43.84 -35.74
CA ALA A 383 -26.70 -44.76 -34.74
C ALA A 383 -25.38 -44.25 -34.14
N GLU A 384 -24.47 -43.70 -34.96
CA GLU A 384 -23.22 -43.11 -34.47
C GLU A 384 -23.48 -41.92 -33.53
N LYS A 385 -24.36 -40.99 -33.94
CA LYS A 385 -24.74 -39.84 -33.11
C LYS A 385 -25.28 -40.28 -31.76
N LEU A 386 -26.18 -41.27 -31.73
CA LEU A 386 -26.76 -41.77 -30.49
C LEU A 386 -25.70 -42.37 -29.54
N VAL A 387 -24.69 -43.05 -30.08
CA VAL A 387 -23.57 -43.59 -29.30
C VAL A 387 -22.77 -42.45 -28.66
N VAL A 388 -22.41 -41.43 -29.44
CA VAL A 388 -21.65 -40.28 -28.93
C VAL A 388 -22.47 -39.46 -27.93
N GLU A 389 -23.78 -39.27 -28.15
CA GLU A 389 -24.67 -38.62 -27.19
C GLU A 389 -24.72 -39.36 -25.85
N LYS A 390 -24.76 -40.70 -25.88
CA LYS A 390 -24.73 -41.51 -24.66
C LYS A 390 -23.38 -41.38 -23.93
N GLN A 391 -22.27 -41.32 -24.66
CA GLN A 391 -20.94 -41.08 -24.08
C GLN A 391 -20.87 -39.70 -23.43
N LEU A 392 -21.36 -38.66 -24.11
CA LEU A 392 -21.40 -37.30 -23.57
C LEU A 392 -22.21 -37.21 -22.26
N VAL A 393 -23.37 -37.87 -22.18
CA VAL A 393 -24.15 -37.95 -20.93
C VAL A 393 -23.33 -38.60 -19.81
N SER A 394 -22.60 -39.67 -20.10
CA SER A 394 -21.72 -40.32 -19.13
C SER A 394 -20.60 -39.40 -18.67
N TYR A 395 -19.96 -38.66 -19.58
CA TYR A 395 -18.90 -37.72 -19.21
C TYR A 395 -19.45 -36.56 -18.37
N ASN A 396 -20.60 -35.99 -18.72
CA ASN A 396 -21.23 -34.91 -17.95
C ASN A 396 -21.61 -35.36 -16.51
N GLN A 397 -21.96 -36.62 -16.31
CA GLN A 397 -22.19 -37.17 -14.97
C GLN A 397 -20.89 -37.25 -14.15
N LEU A 398 -19.77 -37.60 -14.78
CA LEU A 398 -18.45 -37.63 -14.12
C LEU A 398 -17.90 -36.24 -13.83
N LEU A 399 -18.22 -35.25 -14.67
CA LEU A 399 -17.81 -33.85 -14.54
C LEU A 399 -18.70 -33.05 -13.58
N ALA A 400 -19.77 -33.64 -13.04
CA ALA A 400 -20.61 -32.98 -12.06
C ALA A 400 -19.77 -32.52 -10.85
N PRO A 401 -20.02 -31.32 -10.29
CA PRO A 401 -19.25 -30.81 -9.17
C PRO A 401 -19.34 -31.74 -7.95
N THR A 402 -18.22 -32.35 -7.54
CA THR A 402 -18.16 -33.32 -6.41
C THR A 402 -17.46 -32.76 -5.17
N ARG A 403 -16.57 -31.77 -5.34
CA ARG A 403 -15.86 -31.08 -4.24
C ARG A 403 -15.46 -29.68 -4.71
N GLY A 404 -15.75 -28.65 -3.91
CA GLY A 404 -15.31 -27.30 -4.21
C GLY A 404 -14.02 -26.92 -3.49
N GLU A 405 -13.86 -25.62 -3.27
CA GLU A 405 -12.74 -25.01 -2.54
C GLU A 405 -13.12 -24.69 -1.06
N GLU A 406 -14.32 -25.10 -0.61
CA GLU A 406 -14.77 -24.96 0.78
C GLU A 406 -13.95 -25.83 1.75
N PHE A 407 -13.71 -25.29 2.95
CA PHE A 407 -13.01 -26.02 4.02
C PHE A 407 -13.37 -25.47 5.40
N ALA A 408 -13.05 -26.25 6.43
CA ALA A 408 -13.23 -25.84 7.82
C ALA A 408 -12.09 -26.39 8.69
N PHE A 409 -11.80 -25.69 9.78
CA PHE A 409 -10.91 -26.17 10.83
C PHE A 409 -11.36 -25.65 12.19
N CYS A 410 -11.00 -26.37 13.25
CA CYS A 410 -11.43 -26.04 14.62
C CYS A 410 -10.22 -25.86 15.54
N ILE A 411 -10.32 -24.90 16.45
CA ILE A 411 -9.37 -24.65 17.52
C ILE A 411 -10.15 -24.66 18.83
N GLY A 412 -10.05 -25.77 19.57
CA GLY A 412 -10.88 -25.99 20.75
C GLY A 412 -12.37 -25.95 20.41
N GLU A 413 -13.11 -25.02 21.02
CA GLU A 413 -14.56 -24.85 20.84
C GLU A 413 -14.92 -23.86 19.69
N ILE A 414 -13.91 -23.29 19.01
CA ILE A 414 -14.10 -22.30 17.93
C ILE A 414 -13.84 -22.97 16.57
N GLY A 415 -14.82 -22.94 15.68
CA GLY A 415 -14.71 -23.41 14.30
C GLY A 415 -14.63 -22.25 13.32
N PHE A 416 -13.78 -22.38 12.29
CA PHE A 416 -13.73 -21.48 11.13
C PHE A 416 -14.27 -22.25 9.92
N LEU A 417 -15.32 -21.71 9.28
CA LEU A 417 -15.98 -22.31 8.12
C LEU A 417 -15.84 -21.39 6.92
N PHE A 418 -15.11 -21.81 5.89
CA PHE A 418 -14.92 -21.04 4.66
C PHE A 418 -15.87 -21.54 3.57
N LEU A 419 -16.67 -20.62 3.05
CA LEU A 419 -17.61 -20.87 1.96
C LEU A 419 -16.98 -20.52 0.61
N ASP A 420 -17.29 -21.31 -0.41
CA ASP A 420 -16.82 -21.12 -1.78
C ASP A 420 -18.02 -20.97 -2.73
N LEU A 421 -18.12 -19.84 -3.41
CA LEU A 421 -19.22 -19.55 -4.34
C LEU A 421 -18.77 -19.61 -5.82
N ARG A 422 -17.51 -20.00 -6.08
CA ARG A 422 -16.93 -19.95 -7.43
C ARG A 422 -16.77 -21.33 -8.07
N SER A 423 -16.34 -22.34 -7.33
CA SER A 423 -16.01 -23.65 -7.92
C SER A 423 -17.21 -24.34 -8.59
N THR A 424 -18.41 -24.23 -8.03
CA THR A 424 -19.62 -24.85 -8.59
C THR A 424 -19.94 -24.34 -9.99
N ARG A 425 -19.50 -23.12 -10.34
CA ARG A 425 -19.72 -22.49 -11.64
C ARG A 425 -18.49 -22.54 -12.56
N LEU A 426 -17.48 -23.33 -12.19
CA LEU A 426 -16.26 -23.52 -12.98
C LEU A 426 -15.97 -25.00 -13.18
N GLU A 427 -16.02 -25.43 -14.44
CA GLU A 427 -15.68 -26.81 -14.79
C GLU A 427 -14.17 -27.08 -14.65
N PRO A 428 -13.76 -28.34 -14.41
CA PRO A 428 -12.34 -28.73 -14.39
C PRO A 428 -11.56 -28.31 -15.65
N GLY A 429 -12.23 -28.30 -16.80
CA GLY A 429 -11.66 -27.86 -18.07
C GLY A 429 -11.40 -26.35 -18.16
N GLY A 430 -11.92 -25.53 -17.24
CA GLY A 430 -11.84 -24.07 -17.27
C GLY A 430 -13.02 -23.38 -17.95
N SER A 431 -14.08 -24.13 -18.28
CA SER A 431 -15.32 -23.59 -18.85
C SER A 431 -16.21 -22.97 -17.76
N GLN A 432 -16.93 -21.90 -18.10
CA GLN A 432 -17.94 -21.32 -17.23
C GLN A 432 -19.23 -22.16 -17.23
N ALA A 433 -19.76 -22.44 -16.04
CA ALA A 433 -21.06 -23.09 -15.84
C ALA A 433 -22.01 -22.15 -15.06
N ALA A 434 -22.36 -21.01 -15.67
CA ALA A 434 -23.12 -19.94 -15.02
C ALA A 434 -24.54 -20.33 -14.59
N GLU A 435 -25.10 -21.39 -15.20
CA GLU A 435 -26.43 -21.95 -14.92
C GLU A 435 -26.47 -22.81 -13.65
N ASN A 436 -25.32 -23.25 -13.14
CA ASN A 436 -25.27 -24.01 -11.90
C ASN A 436 -25.68 -23.13 -10.70
N ASP A 437 -26.22 -23.76 -9.67
CA ASP A 437 -26.55 -23.09 -8.40
C ASP A 437 -25.32 -22.42 -7.78
N LEU A 438 -25.55 -21.50 -6.84
CA LEU A 438 -24.45 -20.80 -6.16
C LEU A 438 -23.55 -21.77 -5.38
N MET A 439 -24.16 -22.77 -4.73
CA MET A 439 -23.47 -23.85 -4.03
C MET A 439 -24.02 -25.20 -4.47
N SER A 440 -23.13 -26.17 -4.72
CA SER A 440 -23.53 -27.52 -5.11
C SER A 440 -24.13 -28.31 -3.93
N THR A 441 -24.84 -29.40 -4.23
CA THR A 441 -25.37 -30.31 -3.21
C THR A 441 -24.29 -30.82 -2.25
N PHE A 442 -23.10 -31.13 -2.77
CA PHE A 442 -21.96 -31.57 -1.94
C PHE A 442 -21.48 -30.48 -0.98
N GLN A 443 -21.46 -29.22 -1.41
CA GLN A 443 -21.08 -28.10 -0.54
C GLN A 443 -22.11 -27.90 0.58
N TRP A 444 -23.40 -28.07 0.29
CA TRP A 444 -24.45 -28.03 1.31
C TRP A 444 -24.31 -29.17 2.33
N GLU A 445 -24.11 -30.40 1.86
CA GLU A 445 -23.85 -31.55 2.74
C GLU A 445 -22.59 -31.36 3.59
N PHE A 446 -21.56 -30.70 3.04
CA PHE A 446 -20.37 -30.33 3.79
C PHE A 446 -20.70 -29.38 4.93
N VAL A 447 -21.43 -28.29 4.66
CA VAL A 447 -21.84 -27.31 5.69
C VAL A 447 -22.68 -27.98 6.77
N GLU A 448 -23.68 -28.77 6.40
CA GLU A 448 -24.54 -29.51 7.34
C GLU A 448 -23.70 -30.42 8.25
N ARG A 449 -22.77 -31.19 7.67
CA ARG A 449 -21.85 -32.07 8.42
C ARG A 449 -20.93 -31.29 9.37
N GLN A 450 -20.44 -30.11 8.97
CA GLN A 450 -19.63 -29.29 9.87
C GLN A 450 -20.47 -28.77 11.05
N LEU A 451 -21.70 -28.32 10.81
CA LEU A 451 -22.60 -27.83 11.87
C LEU A 451 -22.99 -28.94 12.86
N GLU A 452 -23.03 -30.21 12.44
CA GLU A 452 -23.27 -31.36 13.33
C GLU A 452 -22.12 -31.64 14.33
N SER A 453 -20.97 -30.97 14.19
CA SER A 453 -19.82 -31.16 15.07
C SER A 453 -20.15 -30.88 16.54
N PRO A 454 -19.99 -31.85 17.46
CA PRO A 454 -20.50 -31.73 18.83
C PRO A 454 -19.70 -30.75 19.70
N ASN A 455 -18.43 -30.51 19.37
CA ASN A 455 -17.50 -29.76 20.21
C ASN A 455 -17.45 -28.26 19.88
N VAL A 456 -18.11 -27.80 18.81
CA VAL A 456 -18.06 -26.40 18.37
C VAL A 456 -19.16 -25.59 19.05
N GLN A 457 -18.77 -24.48 19.67
CA GLN A 457 -19.66 -23.50 20.31
C GLN A 457 -19.69 -22.18 19.55
N LEU A 458 -18.65 -21.83 18.80
CA LEU A 458 -18.63 -20.63 17.97
C LEU A 458 -18.22 -20.98 16.54
N TRP A 459 -19.05 -20.62 15.56
CA TRP A 459 -18.66 -20.63 14.15
C TRP A 459 -18.29 -19.22 13.67
N VAL A 460 -17.09 -19.08 13.15
CA VAL A 460 -16.68 -17.93 12.33
C VAL A 460 -16.87 -18.33 10.88
N VAL A 461 -17.96 -17.85 10.28
CA VAL A 461 -18.32 -18.15 8.88
C VAL A 461 -17.64 -17.14 7.98
N CYS A 462 -16.68 -17.58 7.19
CA CYS A 462 -15.90 -16.80 6.25
C CYS A 462 -16.48 -16.93 4.84
N SER A 463 -16.87 -15.82 4.23
CA SER A 463 -17.41 -15.76 2.88
C SER A 463 -16.65 -14.73 2.06
N GLU A 464 -16.43 -15.00 0.77
CA GLU A 464 -15.84 -14.01 -0.15
C GLU A 464 -16.75 -12.78 -0.37
N LEU A 465 -18.07 -12.97 -0.27
CA LEU A 465 -19.09 -11.92 -0.44
C LEU A 465 -19.97 -11.81 0.80
N PRO A 466 -20.56 -10.62 1.09
CA PRO A 466 -21.53 -10.46 2.17
C PRO A 466 -22.72 -11.38 1.98
N ILE A 467 -23.08 -12.14 3.02
CA ILE A 467 -24.29 -12.98 3.00
C ILE A 467 -25.52 -12.08 2.96
N VAL A 468 -25.53 -11.00 3.75
CA VAL A 468 -26.61 -9.99 3.77
C VAL A 468 -26.06 -8.62 3.41
N GLU A 469 -26.46 -8.09 2.25
CA GLU A 469 -25.97 -6.81 1.72
C GLU A 469 -27.07 -5.78 1.49
N ALA A 470 -28.19 -6.19 0.89
CA ALA A 470 -29.35 -5.34 0.64
C ALA A 470 -30.59 -6.22 0.38
N SER A 471 -31.76 -5.60 0.35
CA SER A 471 -32.99 -6.28 -0.06
C SER A 471 -32.92 -6.66 -1.55
N PRO A 472 -33.59 -7.74 -2.00
CA PRO A 472 -33.64 -8.11 -3.41
C PRO A 472 -34.10 -6.95 -4.32
N GLU A 473 -35.10 -6.18 -3.87
CA GLU A 473 -35.59 -5.00 -4.61
C GLU A 473 -34.53 -3.91 -4.75
N ASP A 474 -33.77 -3.63 -3.70
CA ASP A 474 -32.70 -2.64 -3.76
C ASP A 474 -31.53 -3.14 -4.62
N LEU A 475 -31.24 -4.44 -4.58
CA LEU A 475 -30.25 -5.05 -5.45
C LEU A 475 -30.65 -4.94 -6.92
N ASP A 476 -31.92 -5.13 -7.26
CA ASP A 476 -32.44 -4.92 -8.61
C ASP A 476 -32.23 -3.47 -9.07
N ARG A 477 -32.60 -2.49 -8.24
CA ARG A 477 -32.36 -1.06 -8.51
C ARG A 477 -30.87 -0.72 -8.69
N ILE A 478 -30.00 -1.30 -7.86
CA ILE A 478 -28.54 -1.11 -7.95
C ILE A 478 -28.01 -1.77 -9.23
N THR A 479 -28.52 -2.95 -9.59
CA THR A 479 -28.13 -3.67 -10.81
C THR A 479 -28.50 -2.88 -12.06
N GLU A 480 -29.69 -2.28 -12.10
CA GLU A 480 -30.15 -1.46 -13.23
C GLU A 480 -29.36 -0.16 -13.42
N SER A 481 -28.79 0.38 -12.34
CA SER A 481 -28.05 1.65 -12.33
C SER A 481 -26.53 1.48 -12.42
N SER A 482 -26.02 0.26 -12.29
CA SER A 482 -24.59 -0.04 -12.26
C SER A 482 -24.09 -0.70 -13.54
N ASN A 483 -22.92 -0.27 -14.02
CA ASN A 483 -22.21 -0.96 -15.10
C ASN A 483 -21.68 -2.35 -14.68
N SER A 484 -21.73 -2.70 -13.39
CA SER A 484 -21.27 -3.98 -12.81
C SER A 484 -22.38 -5.02 -12.64
N ALA A 485 -23.49 -4.93 -13.39
CA ALA A 485 -24.63 -5.85 -13.26
C ALA A 485 -24.25 -7.34 -13.37
N LEU A 486 -23.24 -7.68 -14.17
CA LEU A 486 -22.77 -9.06 -14.35
C LEU A 486 -22.09 -9.62 -13.10
N GLU A 487 -21.37 -8.79 -12.34
CA GLU A 487 -20.65 -9.19 -11.12
C GLU A 487 -21.63 -9.48 -9.97
N MET A 488 -22.74 -8.74 -9.92
CA MET A 488 -23.81 -8.89 -8.92
C MET A 488 -24.59 -10.21 -9.03
N ARG A 489 -24.51 -10.91 -10.18
CA ARG A 489 -25.23 -12.18 -10.40
C ARG A 489 -24.79 -13.31 -9.48
N THR A 490 -23.61 -13.23 -8.87
CA THR A 490 -23.12 -14.23 -7.90
C THR A 490 -23.37 -13.85 -6.45
N TRP A 491 -24.01 -12.71 -6.19
CA TRP A 491 -24.28 -12.26 -4.83
C TRP A 491 -25.37 -13.10 -4.19
N TRP A 492 -25.25 -13.34 -2.89
CA TRP A 492 -26.23 -14.09 -2.10
C TRP A 492 -27.66 -13.57 -2.29
N GLY A 493 -27.86 -12.24 -2.30
CA GLY A 493 -29.19 -11.64 -2.48
C GLY A 493 -29.84 -11.83 -3.85
N LYS A 494 -29.10 -12.29 -4.86
CA LYS A 494 -29.65 -12.71 -6.16
C LYS A 494 -30.03 -14.20 -6.20
N HIS A 495 -29.70 -14.95 -5.14
CA HIS A 495 -30.01 -16.38 -4.97
C HIS A 495 -30.80 -16.59 -3.68
N PRO A 496 -32.07 -16.12 -3.63
CA PRO A 496 -32.83 -16.03 -2.39
C PRO A 496 -33.02 -17.37 -1.67
N GLU A 497 -33.25 -18.45 -2.41
CA GLU A 497 -33.40 -19.80 -1.83
C GLU A 497 -32.12 -20.27 -1.13
N SER A 498 -30.95 -19.99 -1.73
CA SER A 498 -29.65 -20.34 -1.14
C SER A 498 -29.34 -19.46 0.07
N GLN A 499 -29.60 -18.15 -0.02
CA GLN A 499 -29.40 -17.22 1.08
C GLN A 499 -30.30 -17.55 2.28
N GLU A 500 -31.59 -17.81 2.06
CA GLU A 500 -32.53 -18.19 3.10
C GLU A 500 -32.12 -19.52 3.75
N ARG A 501 -31.75 -20.53 2.94
CA ARG A 501 -31.30 -21.84 3.44
C ARG A 501 -30.09 -21.72 4.35
N LEU A 502 -29.06 -20.97 3.96
CA LEU A 502 -27.86 -20.81 4.78
C LEU A 502 -28.17 -20.11 6.11
N LEU A 503 -28.90 -19.00 6.06
CA LEU A 503 -29.29 -18.27 7.28
C LEU A 503 -30.14 -19.15 8.20
N ALA A 504 -31.10 -19.90 7.66
CA ALA A 504 -31.92 -20.84 8.40
C ALA A 504 -31.07 -21.88 9.12
N LEU A 505 -30.14 -22.55 8.42
CA LEU A 505 -29.24 -23.56 8.99
C LEU A 505 -28.39 -22.99 10.13
N LEU A 506 -27.81 -21.80 9.97
CA LEU A 506 -26.96 -21.17 10.99
C LEU A 506 -27.76 -20.77 12.25
N PHE A 507 -28.94 -20.17 12.07
CA PHE A 507 -29.79 -19.79 13.20
C PHE A 507 -30.41 -21.00 13.92
N GLU A 508 -30.79 -22.04 13.18
CA GLU A 508 -31.28 -23.29 13.76
C GLU A 508 -30.19 -24.00 14.55
N TRP A 509 -28.97 -24.08 14.00
CA TRP A 509 -27.81 -24.61 14.70
C TRP A 509 -27.50 -23.84 16.00
N LYS A 510 -27.60 -22.51 15.96
CA LYS A 510 -27.46 -21.64 17.15
C LYS A 510 -28.50 -21.98 18.23
N MET A 511 -29.74 -22.27 17.84
CA MET A 511 -30.82 -22.59 18.78
C MET A 511 -30.75 -24.00 19.37
N GLN A 512 -29.98 -24.92 18.78
CA GLN A 512 -29.82 -26.28 19.30
C GLN A 512 -29.13 -26.34 20.68
N ALA A 513 -28.32 -25.34 21.04
CA ALA A 513 -27.69 -25.27 22.36
C ALA A 513 -27.43 -23.83 22.81
N ALA A 514 -27.70 -23.53 24.08
CA ALA A 514 -27.62 -22.16 24.62
C ALA A 514 -26.23 -21.50 24.57
N LYS A 515 -25.16 -22.29 24.43
CA LYS A 515 -23.77 -21.81 24.32
C LYS A 515 -23.32 -21.53 22.89
N ARG A 516 -24.13 -21.90 21.89
CA ARG A 516 -23.77 -21.76 20.49
C ARG A 516 -23.97 -20.34 20.00
N ASP A 517 -23.04 -19.86 19.18
CA ASP A 517 -23.14 -18.59 18.49
C ASP A 517 -22.38 -18.64 17.15
N PHE A 518 -22.68 -17.71 16.25
CA PHE A 518 -21.94 -17.56 15.00
C PHE A 518 -21.76 -16.10 14.62
N VAL A 519 -20.67 -15.83 13.91
CA VAL A 519 -20.36 -14.54 13.32
C VAL A 519 -19.95 -14.73 11.87
N VAL A 520 -20.40 -13.84 11.00
CA VAL A 520 -20.02 -13.86 9.58
C VAL A 520 -18.94 -12.82 9.33
N LEU A 521 -17.82 -13.25 8.74
CA LEU A 521 -16.79 -12.38 8.19
C LEU A 521 -16.87 -12.48 6.67
N ALA A 522 -17.21 -11.39 6.01
CA ALA A 522 -17.37 -11.34 4.57
C ALA A 522 -16.33 -10.42 3.93
N GLY A 523 -15.74 -10.82 2.81
CA GLY A 523 -15.00 -9.91 1.95
C GLY A 523 -15.90 -8.81 1.40
N ALA A 524 -15.31 -7.68 1.01
CA ALA A 524 -16.05 -6.65 0.29
C ALA A 524 -16.17 -7.04 -1.18
N SER A 525 -17.36 -6.82 -1.74
CA SER A 525 -17.67 -7.19 -3.12
C SER A 525 -16.61 -6.66 -4.10
N CYS A 526 -16.18 -7.52 -5.02
CA CYS A 526 -15.21 -7.18 -6.06
C CYS A 526 -15.68 -6.03 -6.97
N SER A 527 -16.99 -5.75 -6.97
CA SER A 527 -17.68 -4.83 -7.87
C SER A 527 -18.33 -3.64 -7.15
N GLY A 528 -17.74 -2.45 -7.29
CA GLY A 528 -18.35 -1.14 -7.00
C GLY A 528 -18.56 -0.78 -5.52
N LEU A 529 -19.07 -1.69 -4.69
CA LEU A 529 -19.29 -1.49 -3.25
C LEU A 529 -18.20 -2.15 -2.41
N ARG A 530 -16.98 -1.61 -2.50
CA ARG A 530 -15.87 -1.99 -1.61
C ARG A 530 -15.98 -1.27 -0.27
N VAL A 531 -17.03 -1.60 0.47
CA VAL A 531 -17.37 -0.96 1.75
C VAL A 531 -16.93 -1.81 2.94
N ALA A 532 -16.59 -1.14 4.04
CA ALA A 532 -16.44 -1.77 5.34
C ALA A 532 -17.65 -1.42 6.22
N GLY A 533 -18.11 -2.38 7.01
CA GLY A 533 -19.21 -2.11 7.94
C GLY A 533 -19.72 -3.34 8.65
N ARG A 534 -20.66 -3.10 9.57
CA ARG A 534 -21.31 -4.11 10.38
C ARG A 534 -22.79 -4.22 10.03
N THR A 535 -23.30 -5.45 10.00
CA THR A 535 -24.71 -5.76 9.77
C THR A 535 -25.21 -6.63 10.90
N SER A 536 -26.23 -6.18 11.63
CA SER A 536 -26.97 -7.02 12.57
C SER A 536 -28.09 -7.73 11.81
N VAL A 537 -28.18 -9.06 11.95
CA VAL A 537 -29.24 -9.88 11.33
C VAL A 537 -30.06 -10.53 12.44
N ASN A 538 -31.37 -10.33 12.42
CA ASN A 538 -32.33 -10.84 13.37
C ASN A 538 -33.21 -11.90 12.70
N ASP A 539 -33.32 -13.10 13.28
CA ASP A 539 -34.36 -14.08 12.92
C ASP A 539 -35.60 -13.81 13.79
N ILE A 540 -36.68 -13.32 13.18
CA ILE A 540 -37.93 -12.96 13.85
C ILE A 540 -38.63 -14.21 14.41
N ARG A 541 -38.52 -15.35 13.71
CA ARG A 541 -39.19 -16.61 14.10
C ARG A 541 -38.52 -17.22 15.33
N LEU A 542 -37.19 -17.27 15.31
CA LEU A 542 -36.39 -17.83 16.41
C LEU A 542 -36.07 -16.81 17.51
N ARG A 543 -36.39 -15.53 17.29
CA ARG A 543 -36.17 -14.40 18.22
C ARG A 543 -34.73 -14.31 18.70
N THR A 544 -33.80 -14.47 17.77
CA THR A 544 -32.37 -14.43 18.01
C THR A 544 -31.68 -13.57 16.96
N LYS A 545 -30.44 -13.16 17.23
CA LYS A 545 -29.67 -12.29 16.35
C LYS A 545 -28.25 -12.77 16.16
N ALA A 546 -27.63 -12.40 15.05
CA ALA A 546 -26.24 -12.65 14.74
C ALA A 546 -25.64 -11.44 14.03
N GLU A 547 -24.30 -11.40 13.95
CA GLU A 547 -23.56 -10.27 13.41
C GLU A 547 -22.79 -10.69 12.16
N GLN A 548 -22.78 -9.82 11.16
CA GLN A 548 -21.93 -9.92 9.97
C GLN A 548 -21.03 -8.69 9.89
N PHE A 549 -19.76 -8.92 9.56
CA PHE A 549 -18.78 -7.87 9.31
C PHE A 549 -18.31 -7.95 7.86
N ILE A 550 -18.50 -6.86 7.12
CA ILE A 550 -18.00 -6.68 5.77
C ILE A 550 -16.60 -6.06 5.88
N VAL A 551 -15.61 -6.80 5.40
CA VAL A 551 -14.20 -6.45 5.44
C VAL A 551 -13.86 -5.67 4.18
N GLY A 552 -13.55 -4.38 4.34
CA GLY A 552 -13.15 -3.51 3.24
C GLY A 552 -11.90 -3.98 2.50
N ALA A 553 -11.63 -3.36 1.35
CA ALA A 553 -10.42 -3.64 0.59
C ALA A 553 -9.18 -3.13 1.33
N ILE A 554 -8.13 -3.94 1.47
CA ILE A 554 -6.91 -3.53 2.19
C ILE A 554 -6.02 -2.60 1.37
N THR A 555 -5.93 -2.84 0.05
CA THR A 555 -5.16 -1.97 -0.87
C THR A 555 -5.89 -1.66 -2.18
N ALA A 556 -6.92 -2.41 -2.57
CA ALA A 556 -7.66 -2.17 -3.80
C ALA A 556 -8.52 -0.89 -3.73
N SER A 557 -8.71 -0.21 -4.87
CA SER A 557 -9.41 1.09 -4.92
C SER A 557 -10.88 0.97 -4.56
N CYS A 558 -11.43 1.88 -3.77
CA CYS A 558 -12.87 2.00 -3.54
C CYS A 558 -13.45 2.97 -4.59
N GLU A 559 -14.29 2.52 -5.51
CA GLU A 559 -14.93 3.42 -6.49
C GLU A 559 -16.00 4.29 -5.80
N SER A 560 -15.89 5.62 -5.89
CA SER A 560 -16.82 6.57 -5.25
C SER A 560 -17.69 7.36 -6.23
N SER A 561 -17.76 6.99 -7.52
CA SER A 561 -18.11 7.95 -8.58
C SER A 561 -19.49 7.81 -9.26
N SER A 562 -20.34 6.84 -8.93
CA SER A 562 -21.62 6.65 -9.67
C SER A 562 -22.91 6.65 -8.85
N LEU A 563 -22.86 6.61 -7.50
CA LEU A 563 -24.07 6.60 -6.65
C LEU A 563 -24.52 7.98 -6.12
N GLN A 564 -23.89 9.08 -6.57
CA GLN A 564 -24.45 10.43 -6.37
C GLN A 564 -25.59 10.65 -7.35
N GLY A 565 -26.82 10.32 -6.93
CA GLY A 565 -28.04 10.82 -7.56
C GLY A 565 -28.04 12.36 -7.65
N PRO A 566 -28.94 12.95 -8.45
CA PRO A 566 -28.91 14.37 -8.78
C PRO A 566 -28.95 15.23 -7.51
N ARG A 567 -27.92 16.08 -7.37
CA ARG A 567 -27.71 17.06 -6.29
C ARG A 567 -29.01 17.72 -5.85
N ARG A 568 -29.47 17.40 -4.65
CA ARG A 568 -30.27 18.34 -3.84
C ARG A 568 -29.30 19.18 -3.01
N THR A 569 -29.37 20.47 -3.27
CA THR A 569 -28.59 21.53 -2.64
C THR A 569 -28.88 21.63 -1.15
N THR A 570 -28.00 21.10 -0.31
CA THR A 570 -27.74 21.65 1.04
C THR A 570 -26.30 21.33 1.43
N SER A 571 -25.60 22.35 1.92
CA SER A 571 -24.20 22.36 2.31
C SER A 571 -23.95 21.49 3.55
N THR A 572 -23.36 20.31 3.37
CA THR A 572 -22.43 19.67 4.32
C THR A 572 -21.58 18.66 3.55
N LYS A 573 -20.25 18.84 3.58
CA LYS A 573 -19.29 17.91 2.99
C LYS A 573 -19.10 16.73 3.96
N SER A 574 -19.99 15.74 3.95
CA SER A 574 -19.75 14.43 4.56
C SER A 574 -19.49 13.40 3.45
N ALA A 575 -18.22 13.23 3.10
CA ALA A 575 -17.81 12.27 2.09
C ALA A 575 -17.94 10.82 2.63
N GLY A 576 -18.71 9.97 1.95
CA GLY A 576 -18.52 8.51 1.96
C GLY A 576 -19.24 7.67 3.03
N LEU A 577 -20.35 8.14 3.61
CA LEU A 577 -21.17 7.37 4.56
C LEU A 577 -22.56 7.10 3.95
N VAL A 578 -22.99 5.84 3.90
CA VAL A 578 -24.39 5.49 3.57
C VAL A 578 -25.17 5.37 4.87
N ALA A 579 -26.31 6.06 4.94
CA ALA A 579 -27.18 6.08 6.12
C ALA A 579 -27.64 4.67 6.51
N ARG A 580 -27.84 4.46 7.81
CA ARG A 580 -28.39 3.24 8.43
C ARG A 580 -29.63 2.76 7.67
N ARG A 581 -29.58 1.54 7.12
CA ARG A 581 -30.69 0.90 6.41
C ARG A 581 -31.18 -0.30 7.22
N SER A 582 -32.48 -0.36 7.47
CA SER A 582 -33.15 -1.49 8.11
C SER A 582 -34.23 -2.01 7.15
N THR A 583 -34.23 -3.31 6.86
CA THR A 583 -35.20 -3.94 5.94
C THR A 583 -35.41 -5.41 6.30
N SER A 584 -36.56 -5.97 5.92
CA SER A 584 -36.87 -7.40 6.08
C SER A 584 -36.41 -8.23 4.87
N LEU A 585 -36.09 -9.50 5.12
CA LEU A 585 -35.77 -10.53 4.12
C LEU A 585 -36.68 -11.74 4.35
N TYR A 586 -37.38 -12.16 3.29
CA TYR A 586 -38.18 -13.40 3.22
C TYR A 586 -39.19 -13.61 4.37
N ASP A 587 -39.74 -12.53 4.94
CA ASP A 587 -40.67 -12.55 6.08
C ASP A 587 -40.15 -13.28 7.35
N ARG A 588 -38.86 -13.60 7.40
CA ARG A 588 -38.21 -14.34 8.50
C ARG A 588 -37.09 -13.54 9.13
N PHE A 589 -36.31 -12.82 8.33
CA PHE A 589 -35.13 -12.10 8.81
C PHE A 589 -35.34 -10.60 8.71
N GLU A 590 -34.73 -9.85 9.62
CA GLU A 590 -34.57 -8.40 9.55
C GLU A 590 -33.09 -8.10 9.65
N PHE A 591 -32.58 -7.19 8.83
CA PHE A 591 -31.20 -6.76 8.93
C PHE A 591 -31.10 -5.26 9.07
N GLU A 592 -30.02 -4.84 9.72
CA GLU A 592 -29.69 -3.45 9.96
C GLU A 592 -28.20 -3.23 9.73
N HIS A 593 -27.85 -2.35 8.80
CA HIS A 593 -26.47 -1.91 8.59
C HIS A 593 -26.12 -0.73 9.49
N ASP A 594 -24.99 -0.83 10.18
CA ASP A 594 -24.31 0.35 10.73
C ASP A 594 -23.80 1.25 9.59
N GLU A 595 -23.21 2.40 9.94
CA GLU A 595 -22.62 3.32 8.97
C GLU A 595 -21.58 2.62 8.07
N LEU A 596 -21.94 2.39 6.80
CA LEU A 596 -21.05 1.77 5.81
C LEU A 596 -20.03 2.79 5.30
N ALA A 597 -18.75 2.43 5.36
CA ALA A 597 -17.63 3.28 4.99
C ALA A 597 -17.01 2.86 3.64
N TYR A 598 -16.91 3.80 2.70
CA TYR A 598 -16.22 3.61 1.41
C TYR A 598 -14.74 3.95 1.56
N GLU A 599 -13.97 3.06 2.16
CA GLU A 599 -12.54 3.27 2.36
C GLU A 599 -11.77 1.96 2.51
N LYS A 600 -10.45 2.05 2.38
CA LYS A 600 -9.58 0.91 2.60
C LYS A 600 -9.54 0.57 4.09
N ALA A 601 -9.72 -0.71 4.41
CA ALA A 601 -9.85 -1.17 5.78
C ALA A 601 -9.48 -2.65 5.94
N PHE A 602 -9.27 -3.06 7.18
CA PHE A 602 -9.25 -4.46 7.60
C PHE A 602 -10.01 -4.61 8.93
N THR A 603 -10.35 -5.85 9.30
CA THR A 603 -11.12 -6.13 10.52
C THR A 603 -10.30 -6.92 11.51
N THR A 604 -10.18 -6.43 12.74
CA THR A 604 -9.57 -7.18 13.85
C THR A 604 -10.65 -7.95 14.60
N VAL A 605 -10.39 -9.20 14.96
CA VAL A 605 -11.33 -10.13 15.59
C VAL A 605 -10.66 -10.75 16.80
N ARG A 606 -11.21 -10.49 18.00
CA ARG A 606 -10.74 -11.10 19.24
C ARG A 606 -11.81 -12.03 19.81
N LEU A 607 -11.50 -13.33 19.79
CA LEU A 607 -12.40 -14.40 20.22
C LEU A 607 -11.89 -14.96 21.56
N ALA A 608 -12.72 -14.97 22.57
CA ALA A 608 -12.43 -15.72 23.80
C ALA A 608 -13.69 -15.98 24.61
N LYS A 609 -13.61 -17.01 25.46
CA LYS A 609 -14.64 -17.41 26.40
C LYS A 609 -14.87 -16.31 27.44
N ASN A 610 -16.06 -15.76 27.48
CA ASN A 610 -16.45 -14.70 28.40
C ASN A 610 -16.83 -15.35 29.75
N GLU A 611 -15.96 -15.24 30.76
CA GLU A 611 -16.42 -15.45 32.14
C GLU A 611 -17.31 -14.26 32.51
N VAL A 612 -18.52 -14.55 33.00
CA VAL A 612 -19.52 -13.56 33.39
C VAL A 612 -18.96 -12.69 34.53
N THR A 613 -18.26 -11.60 34.19
CA THR A 613 -18.04 -10.50 35.13
C THR A 613 -19.26 -9.59 35.10
N THR A 614 -20.18 -9.84 36.02
CA THR A 614 -21.22 -8.90 36.42
C THR A 614 -20.59 -7.54 36.77
N LYS A 615 -20.78 -6.54 35.90
CA LYS A 615 -20.83 -5.08 36.18
C LYS A 615 -20.62 -4.31 34.88
N ASN A 616 -21.60 -4.37 33.97
CA ASN A 616 -21.93 -3.28 33.04
C ASN A 616 -23.27 -3.63 32.38
N ASN A 617 -24.35 -3.13 32.97
CA ASN A 617 -25.68 -3.18 32.37
C ASN A 617 -25.62 -2.27 31.13
N TYR A 618 -25.67 -2.86 29.92
CA TYR A 618 -26.04 -2.29 28.60
C TYR A 618 -25.37 -3.06 27.42
N SER A 619 -25.10 -4.36 27.54
CA SER A 619 -24.76 -5.22 26.40
C SER A 619 -25.69 -6.43 26.34
N SER A 620 -26.15 -6.79 25.14
CA SER A 620 -27.08 -7.90 24.92
C SER A 620 -26.50 -9.22 25.43
N PRO A 621 -27.33 -10.19 25.90
CA PRO A 621 -26.87 -11.49 26.41
C PRO A 621 -26.23 -12.44 25.37
N SER A 622 -25.99 -11.96 24.14
CA SER A 622 -25.78 -12.77 22.94
C SER A 622 -24.34 -13.25 22.73
N ALA A 623 -23.33 -12.60 23.33
CA ALA A 623 -21.92 -12.83 22.97
C ALA A 623 -21.10 -13.37 24.15
N GLN A 624 -21.17 -14.68 24.36
CA GLN A 624 -20.36 -15.38 25.39
C GLN A 624 -18.96 -15.76 24.89
N HIS A 625 -18.64 -15.60 23.59
CA HIS A 625 -17.34 -16.01 23.00
C HIS A 625 -16.62 -14.92 22.18
N ILE A 626 -17.20 -13.72 22.03
CA ILE A 626 -16.63 -12.61 21.25
C ILE A 626 -16.31 -11.46 22.20
N ILE A 627 -15.03 -11.12 22.33
CA ILE A 627 -14.57 -10.02 23.20
C ILE A 627 -14.66 -8.67 22.46
N GLY A 628 -14.37 -8.65 21.16
CA GLY A 628 -14.47 -7.45 20.35
C GLY A 628 -14.09 -7.67 18.89
N ILE A 629 -14.78 -6.95 18.00
CA ILE A 629 -14.48 -6.87 16.57
C ILE A 629 -14.40 -5.38 16.22
N GLN A 630 -13.30 -4.96 15.58
CA GLN A 630 -13.06 -3.56 15.26
C GLN A 630 -12.57 -3.40 13.83
N HIS A 631 -13.22 -2.50 13.08
CA HIS A 631 -12.74 -2.03 11.79
C HIS A 631 -11.59 -1.05 11.96
N VAL A 632 -10.49 -1.30 11.27
CA VAL A 632 -9.34 -0.40 11.18
C VAL A 632 -9.29 0.10 9.75
N SER A 633 -9.50 1.40 9.57
CA SER A 633 -9.54 2.02 8.25
C SER A 633 -8.51 3.13 8.09
N THR A 634 -8.32 3.58 6.86
CA THR A 634 -7.46 4.75 6.58
C THR A 634 -7.90 6.00 7.33
N ARG A 635 -9.21 6.23 7.57
CA ARG A 635 -9.68 7.38 8.36
C ARG A 635 -9.21 7.40 9.80
N ASN A 636 -9.01 6.24 10.43
CA ASN A 636 -8.43 6.16 11.78
C ASN A 636 -7.02 6.78 11.84
N HIS A 637 -6.31 6.86 10.70
CA HIS A 637 -4.98 7.47 10.57
C HIS A 637 -4.98 8.86 9.91
N VAL A 638 -5.90 9.10 8.97
CA VAL A 638 -5.95 10.33 8.13
C VAL A 638 -6.61 11.52 8.85
N HIS A 639 -7.47 11.26 9.85
CA HIS A 639 -8.05 12.35 10.63
C HIS A 639 -7.10 12.91 11.71
N GLU A 640 -6.12 12.14 12.14
CA GLU A 640 -5.16 12.63 13.12
C GLU A 640 -3.94 13.27 12.47
N LEU A 641 -3.28 12.68 11.46
CA LEU A 641 -1.98 13.18 11.02
C LEU A 641 -2.01 14.21 9.88
N ALA A 642 -1.18 15.24 9.97
CA ALA A 642 -1.08 16.30 8.97
C ALA A 642 -0.28 15.86 7.71
N LYS A 643 -0.73 16.33 6.54
CA LYS A 643 -0.02 16.14 5.26
C LYS A 643 0.99 17.27 5.07
N VAL A 644 2.23 16.93 4.74
CA VAL A 644 3.26 17.93 4.40
C VAL A 644 3.01 18.49 2.99
N LEU A 645 2.87 19.81 2.90
CA LEU A 645 2.69 20.55 1.65
C LEU A 645 4.02 21.03 1.06
N VAL A 646 5.00 21.39 1.90
CA VAL A 646 6.35 21.84 1.48
C VAL A 646 7.38 21.32 2.46
N GLY A 647 8.51 20.88 1.93
CA GLY A 647 9.69 20.46 2.69
C GLY A 647 9.79 18.94 2.92
N PRO A 648 10.72 18.50 3.77
CA PRO A 648 11.61 19.33 4.59
C PRO A 648 12.62 20.11 3.76
N VAL A 649 12.90 21.37 4.14
CA VAL A 649 13.98 22.16 3.56
C VAL A 649 14.97 22.53 4.64
N VAL A 650 16.21 22.04 4.53
CA VAL A 650 17.27 22.36 5.47
C VAL A 650 17.85 23.73 5.11
N GLY A 651 17.65 24.70 6.00
CA GLY A 651 18.11 26.06 5.80
C GLY A 651 19.55 26.25 6.25
N PHE A 652 19.76 27.34 7.00
CA PHE A 652 21.06 27.68 7.56
C PHE A 652 21.50 26.68 8.62
N VAL A 653 22.75 26.23 8.54
CA VAL A 653 23.40 25.33 9.49
C VAL A 653 24.72 25.95 9.91
N ASP A 654 24.99 25.98 11.22
CA ASP A 654 26.27 26.39 11.77
C ASP A 654 26.96 25.28 12.58
N ASP A 655 27.89 25.65 13.45
CA ASP A 655 28.65 24.69 14.26
C ASP A 655 27.83 24.04 15.37
N SER A 656 26.66 24.59 15.70
CA SER A 656 25.86 24.12 16.85
C SER A 656 24.35 24.18 16.67
N SER A 657 23.87 24.62 15.51
CA SER A 657 22.46 24.84 15.24
C SER A 657 22.11 24.61 13.77
N ALA A 658 20.83 24.34 13.52
CA ALA A 658 20.29 24.14 12.19
C ALA A 658 18.82 24.58 12.13
N VAL A 659 18.37 25.00 10.95
CA VAL A 659 16.98 25.38 10.70
C VAL A 659 16.36 24.45 9.68
N ILE A 660 15.13 24.00 9.91
CA ILE A 660 14.42 23.12 8.97
C ILE A 660 13.01 23.64 8.77
N LEU A 661 12.65 23.97 7.53
CA LEU A 661 11.34 24.49 7.14
C LEU A 661 10.41 23.36 6.70
N LEU A 662 9.15 23.45 7.14
CA LEU A 662 8.04 22.60 6.73
C LEU A 662 6.76 23.43 6.56
N GLU A 663 5.81 22.92 5.79
CA GLU A 663 4.45 23.42 5.69
C GLU A 663 3.46 22.24 5.68
N VAL A 664 2.30 22.38 6.33
CA VAL A 664 1.31 21.31 6.46
C VAL A 664 -0.10 21.76 6.07
N ASP A 665 -0.97 20.79 5.75
CA ASP A 665 -2.34 21.01 5.24
C ASP A 665 -3.36 21.43 6.28
N ARG A 666 -3.05 21.34 7.58
CA ARG A 666 -3.94 21.63 8.70
C ARG A 666 -3.16 22.08 9.94
N ASP A 667 -3.85 22.70 10.89
CA ASP A 667 -3.28 23.01 12.21
C ASP A 667 -2.85 21.72 12.91
N PHE A 668 -1.55 21.57 13.20
CA PHE A 668 -1.03 20.35 13.79
C PHE A 668 0.32 20.49 14.50
N ASP A 669 0.56 19.64 15.49
CA ASP A 669 1.83 19.56 16.20
C ASP A 669 2.74 18.51 15.57
N VAL A 670 3.78 18.96 14.89
CA VAL A 670 4.78 18.10 14.25
C VAL A 670 5.98 17.94 15.19
N ILE A 671 6.53 16.73 15.25
CA ILE A 671 7.70 16.41 16.07
C ILE A 671 8.88 16.16 15.14
N CYS A 672 9.93 16.96 15.25
CA CYS A 672 11.20 16.74 14.58
C CYS A 672 12.13 15.90 15.48
N VAL A 673 12.58 14.76 14.99
CA VAL A 673 13.52 13.86 15.68
C VAL A 673 14.85 13.92 14.96
N ILE A 674 15.86 14.46 15.63
CA ILE A 674 17.24 14.49 15.13
C ILE A 674 18.06 13.41 15.81
N THR A 675 18.75 12.60 15.00
CA THR A 675 19.52 11.44 15.44
C THR A 675 20.95 11.57 14.95
N ASN A 676 21.91 11.37 15.85
CA ASN A 676 23.29 11.14 15.45
C ASN A 676 23.48 9.64 15.19
N PRO A 677 23.74 9.18 13.96
CA PRO A 677 23.81 7.76 13.65
C PRO A 677 25.02 7.06 14.28
N LEU A 678 26.11 7.79 14.53
CA LEU A 678 27.34 7.26 15.14
C LEU A 678 27.19 7.04 16.65
N THR A 679 26.63 8.03 17.37
CA THR A 679 26.47 7.95 18.84
C THR A 679 25.12 7.39 19.27
N ARG A 680 24.16 7.28 18.35
CA ARG A 680 22.74 6.95 18.60
C ARG A 680 22.03 7.94 19.53
N GLU A 681 22.61 9.11 19.80
CA GLU A 681 21.97 10.19 20.56
C GLU A 681 20.79 10.75 19.74
N THR A 682 19.59 10.80 20.33
CA THR A 682 18.39 11.33 19.69
C THR A 682 17.84 12.51 20.48
N ARG A 683 17.29 13.51 19.78
CA ARG A 683 16.58 14.65 20.39
C ARG A 683 15.28 14.89 19.65
N ARG A 684 14.26 15.36 20.39
CA ARG A 684 12.93 15.63 19.86
C ARG A 684 12.57 17.09 20.08
N LEU A 685 12.12 17.77 19.03
CA LEU A 685 11.57 19.12 19.09
C LEU A 685 10.12 19.10 18.68
N TYR A 686 9.30 19.84 19.42
CA TYR A 686 7.87 19.98 19.20
C TYR A 686 7.61 21.37 18.62
N GLN A 687 6.87 21.44 17.51
CA GLN A 687 6.51 22.71 16.90
C GLN A 687 5.07 22.64 16.37
N HIS A 688 4.28 23.64 16.74
CA HIS A 688 2.93 23.83 16.20
C HIS A 688 3.02 24.48 14.82
N PHE A 689 2.30 23.90 13.86
CA PHE A 689 2.12 24.43 12.50
C PHE A 689 0.67 24.82 12.30
N ARG A 690 0.42 25.94 11.63
CA ARG A 690 -0.92 26.34 11.20
C ARG A 690 -1.17 25.93 9.75
N GLU A 691 -2.42 25.63 9.42
CA GLU A 691 -2.89 25.24 8.09
C GLU A 691 -2.29 26.15 7.02
N LYS A 692 -1.64 25.55 6.02
CA LYS A 692 -1.19 26.24 4.79
C LYS A 692 -0.27 27.43 5.06
N THR A 693 0.45 27.39 6.19
CA THR A 693 1.43 28.40 6.56
C THR A 693 2.79 27.72 6.80
N PRO A 694 3.87 28.20 6.16
CA PRO A 694 5.18 27.64 6.40
C PRO A 694 5.66 28.00 7.81
N ASN A 695 6.35 27.07 8.45
CA ASN A 695 7.02 27.29 9.73
C ASN A 695 8.33 26.49 9.78
N SER A 696 9.16 26.71 10.79
CA SER A 696 10.51 26.12 10.86
C SER A 696 10.84 25.58 12.24
N PHE A 697 11.53 24.45 12.30
CA PHE A 697 12.26 24.00 13.49
C PHE A 697 13.60 24.74 13.60
N TYR A 698 13.94 25.20 14.81
CA TYR A 698 15.26 25.73 15.13
C TYR A 698 15.95 24.79 16.12
N LEU A 699 16.89 24.01 15.62
CA LEU A 699 17.68 23.04 16.37
C LEU A 699 18.89 23.73 16.96
N THR A 700 19.17 23.54 18.25
CA THR A 700 20.33 24.12 18.94
C THR A 700 21.10 23.04 19.72
N HIS A 701 22.29 23.42 20.17
CA HIS A 701 23.18 22.56 20.97
C HIS A 701 23.61 21.28 20.25
N LEU A 702 23.70 21.32 18.91
CA LEU A 702 24.31 20.28 18.11
C LEU A 702 25.83 20.30 18.34
N ARG A 703 26.49 19.17 18.10
CA ARG A 703 27.95 19.08 18.16
C ARG A 703 28.50 19.47 16.80
N SER A 704 29.54 20.31 16.79
CA SER A 704 30.22 20.73 15.55
C SER A 704 30.85 19.54 14.83
N GLU A 705 30.91 19.59 13.50
CA GLU A 705 31.51 18.54 12.65
C GLU A 705 30.86 17.15 12.83
N HIS A 706 29.54 17.12 13.02
CA HIS A 706 28.76 15.88 13.12
C HIS A 706 27.65 15.83 12.08
N TYR A 707 27.46 14.64 11.53
CA TYR A 707 26.35 14.27 10.68
C TYR A 707 25.13 13.88 11.51
N TYR A 708 23.96 14.29 11.06
CA TYR A 708 22.67 14.04 11.69
C TYR A 708 21.62 13.63 10.67
N GLU A 709 20.82 12.62 11.04
CA GLU A 709 19.62 12.21 10.34
C GLU A 709 18.40 12.79 11.04
N ILE A 710 17.42 13.23 10.25
CA ILE A 710 16.20 13.85 10.75
C ILE A 710 15.00 13.10 10.22
N ALA A 711 14.10 12.75 11.14
CA ALA A 711 12.81 12.17 10.85
C ALA A 711 11.71 13.01 11.50
N PHE A 712 10.52 13.01 10.90
CA PHE A 712 9.36 13.70 11.45
C PHE A 712 8.33 12.69 11.90
N LEU A 713 7.76 12.90 13.09
CA LEU A 713 6.60 12.16 13.57
C LEU A 713 5.37 13.06 13.44
N ASN A 714 4.19 12.46 13.60
CA ASN A 714 2.91 13.18 13.52
C ASN A 714 2.61 13.78 12.13
N ILE A 715 3.18 13.19 11.07
CA ILE A 715 2.91 13.54 9.68
C ILE A 715 2.58 12.30 8.87
N GLN A 716 1.87 12.48 7.75
CA GLN A 716 1.60 11.40 6.81
C GLN A 716 2.90 11.00 6.08
N SER A 717 3.13 9.70 5.93
CA SER A 717 4.26 9.13 5.18
C SER A 717 5.65 9.66 5.61
N PRO A 718 6.02 9.54 6.90
CA PRO A 718 7.25 10.14 7.44
C PRO A 718 8.53 9.65 6.75
N ASP A 719 8.55 8.42 6.24
CA ASP A 719 9.69 7.82 5.52
C ASP A 719 10.07 8.60 4.24
N VAL A 720 9.11 9.33 3.64
CA VAL A 720 9.32 10.13 2.42
C VAL A 720 9.96 11.48 2.74
N TYR A 721 9.81 11.96 3.97
CA TYR A 721 10.21 13.29 4.40
C TYR A 721 11.46 13.25 5.30
N ASN A 722 12.33 12.26 5.10
CA ASN A 722 13.60 12.18 5.81
C ASN A 722 14.53 13.30 5.32
N ALA A 723 15.28 13.88 6.25
CA ALA A 723 16.22 14.96 5.99
C ALA A 723 17.57 14.62 6.60
N SER A 724 18.66 15.23 6.14
CA SER A 724 19.95 15.06 6.79
C SER A 724 20.83 16.29 6.69
N LEU A 725 21.70 16.51 7.67
CA LEU A 725 22.62 17.62 7.67
C LEU A 725 23.94 17.29 8.34
N SER A 726 24.96 18.08 8.01
CA SER A 726 26.26 18.08 8.66
C SER A 726 26.47 19.46 9.27
N THR A 727 26.76 19.50 10.57
CA THR A 727 27.11 20.75 11.27
C THR A 727 28.51 21.20 10.90
N MET A 728 28.71 22.52 10.87
CA MET A 728 29.99 23.11 10.47
C MET A 728 31.08 22.84 11.51
N PRO A 729 32.35 22.66 11.10
CA PRO A 729 33.46 22.75 12.04
C PRO A 729 33.55 24.15 12.63
N ARG A 730 33.95 24.26 13.90
CA ARG A 730 34.09 25.56 14.58
C ARG A 730 35.20 26.43 13.98
N PHE A 731 36.23 25.78 13.44
CA PHE A 731 37.36 26.41 12.76
C PHE A 731 37.67 25.60 11.49
N PRO A 732 36.88 25.76 10.42
CA PRO A 732 37.08 25.00 9.19
C PRO A 732 38.39 25.42 8.53
N THR A 733 39.18 24.45 8.08
CA THR A 733 40.38 24.71 7.26
C THR A 733 40.07 24.74 5.76
N GLN A 734 38.94 24.17 5.37
CA GLN A 734 38.42 24.13 4.00
C GLN A 734 36.90 24.32 4.05
N LEU A 735 36.37 25.02 3.04
CA LEU A 735 34.93 25.28 2.91
C LEU A 735 34.50 24.97 1.46
N ASP A 736 33.69 23.92 1.29
CA ASP A 736 33.17 23.51 -0.01
C ASP A 736 31.75 24.05 -0.22
N VAL A 737 31.60 24.94 -1.21
CA VAL A 737 30.36 25.67 -1.48
C VAL A 737 29.90 25.43 -2.91
N ILE A 738 28.60 25.19 -3.09
CA ILE A 738 27.95 25.13 -4.40
C ILE A 738 27.10 26.39 -4.58
N ALA A 739 27.18 27.03 -5.74
CA ALA A 739 26.28 28.11 -6.12
C ALA A 739 25.39 27.69 -7.29
N VAL A 740 24.08 27.90 -7.16
CA VAL A 740 23.08 27.63 -8.21
C VAL A 740 22.25 28.88 -8.49
N CYS A 741 21.77 29.04 -9.72
CA CYS A 741 20.98 30.19 -10.17
C CYS A 741 20.06 29.75 -11.31
N ASN A 742 18.94 30.46 -11.51
CA ASN A 742 17.98 30.25 -12.62
C ASN A 742 17.52 28.79 -12.74
N SER A 743 16.98 28.26 -11.65
CA SER A 743 16.60 26.86 -11.51
C SER A 743 15.18 26.53 -11.96
N CYS A 744 14.53 27.43 -12.71
CA CYS A 744 13.17 27.23 -13.17
C CYS A 744 13.09 26.25 -14.35
N ASP A 745 12.88 24.96 -14.06
CA ASP A 745 12.61 23.91 -15.07
C ASP A 745 11.12 23.82 -15.45
N VAL A 746 10.27 24.79 -15.07
CA VAL A 746 8.83 24.77 -15.40
C VAL A 746 8.61 25.25 -16.84
N SER A 747 9.09 24.49 -17.83
CA SER A 747 8.42 24.50 -19.13
C SER A 747 7.09 23.77 -18.95
N PHE A 748 5.97 24.50 -18.98
CA PHE A 748 4.66 23.87 -19.09
C PHE A 748 4.69 22.92 -20.30
N PRO A 749 4.31 21.64 -20.16
CA PRO A 749 4.35 20.71 -21.28
C PRO A 749 3.37 21.23 -22.33
N SER A 750 3.90 21.84 -23.39
CA SER A 750 3.18 21.86 -24.65
C SER A 750 3.00 20.41 -25.06
N THR A 751 1.77 20.07 -25.42
CA THR A 751 1.35 18.76 -25.93
C THR A 751 2.26 18.30 -27.06
N SER A 752 3.34 17.61 -26.74
CA SER A 752 4.11 16.80 -27.67
C SER A 752 4.68 15.63 -26.89
N GLU A 753 4.02 14.50 -27.04
CA GLU A 753 4.50 13.18 -26.65
C GLU A 753 5.76 12.88 -27.47
N ASN A 754 6.94 13.08 -26.89
CA ASN A 754 8.16 12.33 -27.17
C ASN A 754 9.37 12.99 -26.49
N CYS A 755 9.82 12.46 -25.35
CA CYS A 755 11.19 12.71 -24.90
C CYS A 755 11.71 11.49 -24.15
N ASN A 756 12.76 10.87 -24.67
CA ASN A 756 13.65 10.00 -23.91
C ASN A 756 14.11 10.75 -22.64
N ALA A 757 14.12 10.07 -21.49
CA ALA A 757 14.46 10.65 -20.19
C ALA A 757 15.87 11.27 -20.20
N VAL A 758 15.96 12.57 -20.45
CA VAL A 758 17.15 13.36 -20.15
C VAL A 758 17.09 13.67 -18.66
N THR A 759 17.98 13.07 -17.87
CA THR A 759 18.14 13.38 -16.45
C THR A 759 18.44 14.88 -16.29
N THR A 760 17.57 15.59 -15.58
CA THR A 760 17.81 17.00 -15.21
C THR A 760 18.99 17.11 -14.24
N LEU A 761 19.61 18.29 -14.15
CA LEU A 761 20.72 18.52 -13.21
C LEU A 761 20.31 18.22 -11.76
N TRP A 762 19.06 18.55 -11.40
CA TRP A 762 18.45 18.22 -10.11
C TRP A 762 18.30 16.71 -9.89
N GLY A 763 17.89 15.95 -10.91
CA GLY A 763 17.86 14.48 -10.83
C GLY A 763 19.24 13.88 -10.59
N ALA A 764 20.25 14.33 -11.33
CA ALA A 764 21.62 13.85 -11.17
C ALA A 764 22.24 14.23 -9.80
N MET A 765 21.84 15.37 -9.22
CA MET A 765 22.22 15.73 -7.85
C MET A 765 21.49 14.88 -6.83
N ALA A 766 20.18 14.68 -6.99
CA ALA A 766 19.37 13.87 -6.08
C ALA A 766 19.86 12.43 -5.98
N ASP A 767 20.17 11.78 -7.11
CA ASP A 767 20.70 10.40 -7.11
C ASP A 767 21.97 10.28 -6.24
N LYS A 768 22.88 11.25 -6.35
CA LYS A 768 24.13 11.28 -5.57
C LYS A 768 23.92 11.60 -4.10
N VAL A 769 22.94 12.45 -3.79
CA VAL A 769 22.62 12.89 -2.43
C VAL A 769 21.90 11.79 -1.66
N VAL A 770 21.07 10.99 -2.32
CA VAL A 770 20.40 9.83 -1.71
C VAL A 770 21.38 8.68 -1.46
N GLU A 771 22.34 8.44 -2.36
CA GLU A 771 23.37 7.40 -2.16
C GLU A 771 24.40 7.77 -1.08
N VAL A 772 24.87 9.03 -1.05
CA VAL A 772 25.82 9.53 -0.05
C VAL A 772 25.44 10.97 0.34
N PRO A 773 24.66 11.16 1.42
CA PRO A 773 24.15 12.48 1.78
C PRO A 773 25.27 13.46 2.11
N PHE A 774 25.49 14.42 1.21
CA PHE A 774 26.37 15.60 1.28
C PHE A 774 27.51 15.54 2.31
N SER A 775 28.28 14.45 2.34
CA SER A 775 29.30 14.23 3.39
C SER A 775 30.53 15.14 3.24
N ARG A 776 30.59 15.94 2.17
CA ARG A 776 31.67 16.90 1.86
C ARG A 776 31.21 18.32 1.55
N ILE A 777 29.94 18.57 1.24
CA ILE A 777 29.48 19.92 0.84
C ILE A 777 28.92 20.63 2.07
N HIS A 778 29.44 21.82 2.33
CA HIS A 778 29.16 22.56 3.55
C HIS A 778 27.99 23.53 3.38
N LEU A 779 27.85 24.13 2.20
CA LEU A 779 26.80 25.12 1.92
C LEU A 779 26.42 25.13 0.44
N MET A 780 25.12 25.16 0.15
CA MET A 780 24.60 25.45 -1.18
C MET A 780 23.90 26.82 -1.18
N ILE A 781 24.33 27.71 -2.06
CA ILE A 781 23.82 29.08 -2.18
C ILE A 781 22.98 29.18 -3.45
N HIS A 782 21.71 29.52 -3.30
CA HIS A 782 20.79 29.77 -4.40
C HIS A 782 20.74 31.27 -4.66
N LEU A 783 21.24 31.71 -5.82
CA LEU A 783 21.40 33.12 -6.22
C LEU A 783 20.15 33.73 -6.90
N GLY A 784 18.98 33.12 -6.70
CA GLY A 784 17.70 33.54 -7.29
C GLY A 784 17.39 32.94 -8.66
N GLY A 785 16.26 33.36 -9.24
CA GLY A 785 15.67 32.76 -10.45
C GLY A 785 15.04 31.41 -10.15
N GLN A 786 14.46 31.26 -8.96
CA GLN A 786 13.74 30.07 -8.53
C GLN A 786 12.36 29.99 -9.19
N PHE A 787 11.82 31.15 -9.61
CA PHE A 787 10.48 31.26 -10.19
C PHE A 787 10.49 32.09 -11.47
N SER A 788 9.79 31.63 -12.51
CA SER A 788 9.54 32.43 -13.73
C SER A 788 8.37 33.39 -13.52
N VAL A 789 8.55 34.43 -12.70
CA VAL A 789 7.44 35.34 -12.30
C VAL A 789 6.88 36.14 -13.48
N ASN A 790 7.76 36.59 -14.39
CA ASN A 790 7.39 37.50 -15.49
C ASN A 790 6.98 36.79 -16.79
N ASP A 791 7.18 35.47 -16.89
CA ASP A 791 6.96 34.67 -18.11
C ASP A 791 5.66 33.85 -18.03
N GLY A 792 4.53 34.52 -17.86
CA GLY A 792 3.21 33.88 -17.96
C GLY A 792 2.86 32.91 -16.81
N ASN A 793 3.41 33.13 -15.61
CA ASN A 793 3.13 32.28 -14.45
C ASN A 793 1.63 32.32 -14.06
N PRO A 794 0.93 31.17 -14.05
CA PRO A 794 -0.50 31.13 -13.79
C PRO A 794 -0.86 31.60 -12.37
N PHE A 795 -0.03 31.34 -11.37
CA PHE A 795 -0.28 31.77 -10.00
C PHE A 795 -0.19 33.28 -9.84
N VAL A 796 0.72 33.92 -10.58
CA VAL A 796 0.89 35.39 -10.60
C VAL A 796 -0.26 36.04 -11.37
N GLN A 797 -0.71 35.45 -12.48
CA GLN A 797 -1.87 35.92 -13.23
C GLN A 797 -3.16 35.79 -12.43
N GLU A 798 -3.38 34.68 -11.75
CA GLU A 798 -4.51 34.48 -10.84
C GLU A 798 -4.46 35.46 -9.67
N ALA A 799 -3.28 35.70 -9.10
CA ALA A 799 -3.09 36.70 -8.04
C ALA A 799 -3.42 38.13 -8.52
N ALA A 800 -3.03 38.50 -9.75
CA ALA A 800 -3.39 39.78 -10.37
C ALA A 800 -4.90 39.91 -10.59
N ALA A 801 -5.56 38.87 -11.11
CA ALA A 801 -7.02 38.85 -11.27
C ALA A 801 -7.76 38.97 -9.93
N LEU A 802 -7.24 38.36 -8.87
CA LEU A 802 -7.77 38.50 -7.51
C LEU A 802 -7.57 39.91 -6.95
N ALA A 803 -6.44 40.56 -7.26
CA ALA A 803 -6.18 41.93 -6.86
C ALA A 803 -7.12 42.92 -7.59
N ASP A 804 -7.34 42.74 -8.89
CA ASP A 804 -8.30 43.53 -9.66
C ASP A 804 -9.74 43.37 -9.16
N ALA A 805 -10.14 42.15 -8.81
CA ALA A 805 -11.44 41.89 -8.20
C ALA A 805 -11.57 42.56 -6.83
N ALA A 806 -10.52 42.54 -6.00
CA ALA A 806 -10.52 43.18 -4.69
C ALA A 806 -10.58 44.72 -4.78
N ALA A 807 -9.95 45.32 -5.80
CA ALA A 807 -10.01 46.77 -6.04
C ALA A 807 -11.44 47.27 -6.37
N SER A 808 -12.31 46.39 -6.86
CA SER A 808 -13.70 46.71 -7.19
C SER A 808 -14.68 46.63 -6.01
N ASP A 809 -14.28 46.06 -4.86
CA ASP A 809 -15.18 45.68 -3.77
C ASP A 809 -14.74 46.32 -2.42
N GLN A 810 -15.29 47.48 -2.08
CA GLN A 810 -14.80 48.37 -0.99
C GLN A 810 -14.93 47.82 0.46
N ASN A 811 -15.50 46.63 0.67
CA ASN A 811 -15.80 46.07 2.00
C ASN A 811 -15.01 44.79 2.38
N SER A 812 -14.00 44.35 1.61
CA SER A 812 -13.33 43.05 1.87
C SER A 812 -11.80 43.01 1.80
N GLU A 813 -11.11 44.15 2.02
CA GLU A 813 -9.65 44.30 1.85
C GLU A 813 -8.78 43.21 2.54
N HIS A 814 -9.16 42.74 3.74
CA HIS A 814 -8.41 41.71 4.48
C HIS A 814 -8.56 40.28 3.91
N HIS A 815 -9.72 39.94 3.34
CA HIS A 815 -9.96 38.60 2.77
C HIS A 815 -9.35 38.47 1.37
N GLY A 816 -9.34 39.55 0.58
CA GLY A 816 -8.69 39.59 -0.74
C GLY A 816 -7.18 39.34 -0.66
N THR A 817 -6.49 40.04 0.24
CA THR A 817 -5.03 39.90 0.43
C THR A 817 -4.62 38.49 0.86
N SER A 818 -5.40 37.85 1.74
CA SER A 818 -5.13 36.47 2.19
C SER A 818 -5.22 35.46 1.05
N ARG A 819 -6.14 35.65 0.11
CA ARG A 819 -6.27 34.79 -1.09
C ARG A 819 -5.11 34.98 -2.07
N ILE A 820 -4.63 36.21 -2.21
CA ILE A 820 -3.43 36.51 -3.02
C ILE A 820 -2.20 35.82 -2.42
N VAL A 821 -2.00 35.94 -1.10
CA VAL A 821 -0.89 35.26 -0.38
C VAL A 821 -0.93 33.75 -0.63
N GLU A 822 -2.10 33.13 -0.51
CA GLU A 822 -2.26 31.68 -0.71
C GLU A 822 -1.87 31.25 -2.12
N LYS A 823 -2.29 32.00 -3.15
CA LYS A 823 -1.90 31.72 -4.54
C LYS A 823 -0.41 31.82 -4.78
N LEU A 824 0.26 32.79 -4.17
CA LEU A 824 1.71 32.91 -4.27
C LEU A 824 2.45 31.83 -3.46
N ARG A 825 1.84 31.23 -2.43
CA ARG A 825 2.38 30.04 -1.75
C ARG A 825 2.25 28.76 -2.58
N GLU A 826 1.19 28.62 -3.37
CA GLU A 826 1.04 27.49 -4.30
C GLU A 826 2.22 27.40 -5.27
N MET A 827 2.81 28.54 -5.66
CA MET A 827 4.03 28.59 -6.47
C MET A 827 5.22 27.89 -5.79
N TYR A 828 5.41 28.08 -4.48
CA TYR A 828 6.45 27.38 -3.71
C TYR A 828 6.14 25.88 -3.57
N ARG A 829 4.87 25.54 -3.30
CA ARG A 829 4.41 24.14 -3.21
C ARG A 829 4.63 23.39 -4.50
N LEU A 830 4.55 24.05 -5.65
CA LEU A 830 4.87 23.42 -6.93
C LEU A 830 6.39 23.31 -7.12
N ALA A 831 7.11 24.42 -7.05
CA ALA A 831 8.53 24.48 -7.42
C ALA A 831 9.43 23.63 -6.52
N TRP A 832 9.22 23.66 -5.20
CA TRP A 832 10.07 22.96 -4.23
C TRP A 832 9.70 21.47 -4.06
N ASN A 833 8.59 21.02 -4.63
CA ASN A 833 8.20 19.60 -4.68
C ASN A 833 8.50 18.92 -6.03
N LEU A 834 9.14 19.62 -6.97
CA LEU A 834 9.55 18.99 -8.22
C LEU A 834 10.52 17.82 -7.95
N PRO A 835 10.43 16.71 -8.69
CA PRO A 835 11.35 15.58 -8.53
C PRO A 835 12.81 16.02 -8.68
N GLY A 836 13.65 15.58 -7.76
CA GLY A 836 15.06 15.95 -7.67
C GLY A 836 15.30 17.21 -6.82
N VAL A 837 14.47 18.25 -6.98
CA VAL A 837 14.59 19.49 -6.19
C VAL A 837 14.30 19.20 -4.72
N ARG A 838 13.19 18.53 -4.43
CA ARG A 838 12.79 18.22 -3.05
C ARG A 838 13.84 17.39 -2.32
N GLU A 839 14.33 16.34 -2.97
CA GLU A 839 15.35 15.45 -2.42
C GLU A 839 16.63 16.22 -2.12
N VAL A 840 17.07 17.12 -3.01
CA VAL A 840 18.25 17.95 -2.75
C VAL A 840 18.00 18.91 -1.59
N LEU A 841 16.85 19.59 -1.53
CA LEU A 841 16.52 20.56 -0.47
C LEU A 841 16.38 19.94 0.93
N ALA A 842 16.07 18.65 1.00
CA ALA A 842 15.98 17.89 2.25
C ALA A 842 17.35 17.57 2.86
N HIS A 843 18.44 17.70 2.10
CA HIS A 843 19.76 17.26 2.54
C HIS A 843 20.82 18.37 2.37
N GLY A 844 21.59 18.63 3.43
CA GLY A 844 22.66 19.65 3.40
C GLY A 844 22.16 21.07 3.67
N ALA A 845 23.08 22.02 3.86
CA ALA A 845 22.71 23.38 4.24
C ALA A 845 22.40 24.25 3.02
N HIS A 846 21.24 24.92 3.00
CA HIS A 846 20.82 25.79 1.90
C HIS A 846 20.66 27.24 2.34
N LEU A 847 21.25 28.16 1.56
CA LEU A 847 20.99 29.60 1.64
C LEU A 847 20.19 30.05 0.42
N MET A 848 18.94 30.46 0.65
CA MET A 848 18.02 30.89 -0.40
C MET A 848 18.03 32.41 -0.58
N LEU A 849 18.41 32.89 -1.76
CA LEU A 849 18.32 34.29 -2.15
C LEU A 849 17.35 34.46 -3.33
N ILE A 850 16.86 35.68 -3.49
CA ILE A 850 16.06 36.12 -4.64
C ILE A 850 16.92 37.03 -5.52
N ASN A 851 16.60 37.08 -6.81
CA ASN A 851 17.17 38.05 -7.74
C ASN A 851 16.07 38.74 -8.57
N ALA A 852 16.47 39.54 -9.56
CA ALA A 852 15.55 40.29 -10.40
C ALA A 852 14.54 39.43 -11.18
N ASN A 853 14.83 38.13 -11.42
CA ASN A 853 13.90 37.23 -12.12
C ASN A 853 12.74 36.77 -11.22
N ASP A 854 12.93 36.77 -9.91
CA ASP A 854 11.90 36.43 -8.93
C ASP A 854 10.99 37.64 -8.60
N GLU A 855 11.33 38.85 -9.09
CA GLU A 855 10.55 40.07 -8.85
C GLU A 855 9.58 40.36 -10.00
N LEU A 856 8.36 40.81 -9.67
CA LEU A 856 7.37 41.21 -10.67
C LEU A 856 7.72 42.57 -11.31
N ILE A 857 7.88 42.58 -12.64
CA ILE A 857 8.15 43.79 -13.43
C ILE A 857 6.83 44.49 -13.77
N LEU A 858 6.63 45.69 -13.22
CA LEU A 858 5.47 46.53 -13.53
C LEU A 858 5.58 47.12 -14.94
N ARG A 859 4.78 46.63 -15.90
CA ARG A 859 4.75 47.16 -17.28
C ARG A 859 3.80 48.36 -17.43
N ASN A 860 2.67 48.38 -16.70
CA ASN A 860 1.62 49.41 -16.83
C ASN A 860 1.31 50.17 -15.52
N GLY A 861 1.85 49.74 -14.37
CA GLY A 861 1.77 50.47 -13.10
C GLY A 861 0.37 50.60 -12.50
N THR A 862 -0.47 49.56 -12.59
CA THR A 862 -1.78 49.55 -11.91
C THR A 862 -1.60 49.38 -10.40
N GLU A 863 -2.55 49.89 -9.60
CA GLU A 863 -2.53 49.70 -8.14
C GLU A 863 -2.58 48.21 -7.76
N SER A 864 -3.25 47.38 -8.56
CA SER A 864 -3.31 45.92 -8.40
C SER A 864 -1.96 45.24 -8.61
N ASP A 865 -1.21 45.60 -9.66
CA ASP A 865 0.11 45.02 -9.92
C ASP A 865 1.11 45.40 -8.81
N GLU A 866 0.98 46.62 -8.27
CA GLU A 866 1.79 47.07 -7.16
C GLU A 866 1.46 46.31 -5.86
N LEU A 867 0.18 46.01 -5.61
CA LEU A 867 -0.24 45.15 -4.50
C LEU A 867 0.35 43.74 -4.63
N VAL A 868 0.21 43.09 -5.79
CA VAL A 868 0.76 41.74 -6.02
C VAL A 868 2.27 41.73 -5.85
N ARG A 869 3.00 42.72 -6.39
CA ARG A 869 4.45 42.87 -6.20
C ARG A 869 4.84 42.97 -4.72
N ASN A 870 4.09 43.75 -3.94
CA ASN A 870 4.35 43.93 -2.51
C ASN A 870 4.09 42.62 -1.73
N VAL A 871 2.98 41.94 -2.01
CA VAL A 871 2.64 40.65 -1.37
C VAL A 871 3.65 39.57 -1.76
N LEU A 872 4.05 39.50 -3.03
CA LEU A 872 5.07 38.56 -3.50
C LEU A 872 6.40 38.76 -2.77
N SER A 873 6.85 40.02 -2.64
CA SER A 873 8.06 40.36 -1.87
C SER A 873 7.97 39.89 -0.41
N GLN A 874 6.80 40.03 0.22
CA GLN A 874 6.58 39.56 1.59
C GLN A 874 6.61 38.02 1.70
N VAL A 875 6.02 37.31 0.73
CA VAL A 875 6.06 35.84 0.68
C VAL A 875 7.50 35.36 0.51
N HIS A 876 8.28 35.94 -0.40
CA HIS A 876 9.72 35.61 -0.53
C HIS A 876 10.47 35.83 0.78
N GLN A 877 10.28 36.99 1.41
CA GLN A 877 10.92 37.30 2.68
C GLN A 877 10.51 36.33 3.80
N GLN A 878 9.24 35.89 3.82
CA GLN A 878 8.73 34.92 4.80
C GLN A 878 9.49 33.60 4.71
N TYR A 879 9.57 33.00 3.51
CA TYR A 879 10.27 31.73 3.30
C TYR A 879 11.77 31.84 3.59
N GLN A 880 12.43 32.91 3.15
CA GLN A 880 13.85 33.16 3.43
C GLN A 880 14.13 33.30 4.92
N ASN A 881 13.32 34.08 5.64
CA ASN A 881 13.45 34.25 7.10
C ASN A 881 13.28 32.93 7.85
N LEU A 882 12.35 32.08 7.42
CA LEU A 882 12.10 30.78 8.05
C LEU A 882 13.25 29.79 7.83
N LEU A 883 14.14 30.02 6.88
CA LEU A 883 15.38 29.25 6.69
C LEU A 883 16.57 29.82 7.48
N LEU A 884 16.42 30.98 8.11
CA LEU A 884 17.44 31.62 8.93
C LEU A 884 17.18 31.44 10.44
N PRO A 885 18.23 31.42 11.27
CA PRO A 885 18.06 31.37 12.72
C PRO A 885 17.36 32.64 13.20
N PRO A 886 16.56 32.58 14.30
CA PRO A 886 15.75 33.71 14.76
C PRO A 886 16.51 35.04 14.93
N SER A 887 17.79 35.00 15.33
CA SER A 887 18.65 36.17 15.51
C SER A 887 19.04 36.91 14.21
N LYS A 888 18.95 36.21 13.07
CA LYS A 888 19.33 36.69 11.74
C LYS A 888 18.12 37.04 10.86
N ARG A 889 16.90 36.75 11.30
CA ARG A 889 15.67 37.11 10.57
C ARG A 889 15.53 38.61 10.43
N VAL A 890 15.03 39.04 9.27
CA VAL A 890 14.70 40.44 8.98
C VAL A 890 13.26 40.70 9.44
N PRO A 891 12.98 41.75 10.24
CA PRO A 891 11.61 42.08 10.65
C PRO A 891 10.70 42.27 9.43
N THR A 892 9.59 41.55 9.38
CA THR A 892 8.55 41.77 8.37
C THR A 892 7.63 42.87 8.88
N TYR A 893 7.54 43.99 8.18
CA TYR A 893 6.57 45.03 8.52
C TYR A 893 5.18 44.59 8.05
N GLU A 894 4.27 44.30 8.98
CA GLU A 894 2.87 44.07 8.67
C GLU A 894 2.24 45.34 8.06
N LEU A 895 1.38 45.18 7.05
CA LEU A 895 0.58 46.25 6.46
C LEU A 895 -0.47 46.75 7.48
N SER A 896 -0.07 47.61 8.42
CA SER A 896 -1.05 48.45 9.14
C SER A 896 -1.43 49.62 8.22
N ILE A 897 -2.40 49.41 7.32
CA ILE A 897 -3.04 50.51 6.59
C ILE A 897 -4.01 51.20 7.55
N SER A 898 -3.51 52.08 8.41
CA SER A 898 -4.37 53.08 9.07
C SER A 898 -4.49 54.28 8.13
N ARG A 899 -5.65 54.42 7.47
CA ARG A 899 -6.06 55.71 6.88
C ARG A 899 -6.28 56.70 8.03
N GLN A 900 -5.27 57.49 8.37
CA GLN A 900 -5.50 58.77 9.04
C GLN A 900 -5.54 59.86 7.97
N SER A 901 -6.76 60.33 7.74
CA SER A 901 -7.04 61.69 7.32
C SER A 901 -6.28 62.64 8.24
N ASP A 902 -5.36 63.42 7.70
CA ASP A 902 -5.38 64.87 7.92
C ASP A 902 -4.48 65.57 6.90
N SER A 903 -5.03 66.67 6.43
CA SER A 903 -4.50 67.57 5.42
C SER A 903 -3.24 68.30 5.91
N SER A 904 -2.40 68.66 4.94
CA SER A 904 -1.35 69.68 5.04
C SER A 904 -0.13 69.37 5.93
N THR A 905 0.80 68.58 5.42
CA THR A 905 2.21 68.98 5.24
C THR A 905 2.93 67.90 4.44
N SER A 906 3.75 68.31 3.49
CA SER A 906 4.61 67.44 2.68
C SER A 906 5.68 66.78 3.56
N ALA A 907 5.31 65.68 4.21
CA ALA A 907 6.26 64.71 4.72
C ALA A 907 6.34 63.58 3.69
N GLN A 908 7.33 63.65 2.80
CA GLN A 908 7.88 62.47 2.15
C GLN A 908 8.23 61.48 3.26
N ALA A 909 7.31 60.55 3.56
CA ALA A 909 7.60 59.37 4.34
C ALA A 909 8.57 58.53 3.53
N THR A 910 9.85 58.84 3.69
CA THR A 910 10.98 58.06 3.20
C THR A 910 10.80 56.67 3.79
N ARG A 911 10.33 55.75 2.94
CA ARG A 911 10.11 54.33 3.21
C ARG A 911 11.49 53.71 3.46
N ALA A 912 12.04 53.91 4.65
CA ALA A 912 13.35 53.42 5.03
C ALA A 912 13.29 51.89 5.16
N LYS A 913 13.52 51.18 4.04
CA LYS A 913 13.83 49.75 4.03
C LYS A 913 15.14 49.55 4.80
N SER A 914 15.05 49.33 6.11
CA SER A 914 16.18 48.85 6.91
C SER A 914 16.60 47.48 6.39
N THR A 915 17.62 47.43 5.54
CA THR A 915 18.16 46.20 4.96
C THR A 915 19.29 45.70 5.85
N LYS A 916 18.92 44.98 6.91
CA LYS A 916 19.90 44.26 7.73
C LYS A 916 20.61 43.24 6.83
N SER A 917 21.90 43.47 6.56
CA SER A 917 22.69 42.60 5.69
C SER A 917 23.02 41.29 6.40
N LEU A 918 22.89 40.17 5.69
CA LEU A 918 23.23 38.85 6.24
C LEU A 918 24.74 38.68 6.19
N SER A 919 25.37 38.66 7.36
CA SER A 919 26.79 38.33 7.52
C SER A 919 27.01 37.23 8.55
N TYR A 920 27.95 36.33 8.25
CA TYR A 920 28.31 35.22 9.11
C TYR A 920 29.78 34.82 8.94
N ALA A 921 30.46 34.47 10.02
CA ALA A 921 31.85 34.01 9.98
C ALA A 921 31.94 32.55 10.45
N PHE A 922 32.41 31.67 9.57
CA PHE A 922 32.77 30.28 9.81
C PHE A 922 34.27 30.21 10.13
N GLY A 923 34.66 30.65 11.32
CA GLY A 923 36.08 30.80 11.69
C GLY A 923 36.79 31.82 10.77
N ALA A 924 37.72 31.35 9.93
CA ALA A 924 38.49 32.19 9.02
C ALA A 924 37.76 32.57 7.71
N PHE A 925 36.62 31.94 7.41
CA PHE A 925 35.82 32.21 6.21
C PHE A 925 34.59 33.04 6.58
N GLY A 926 34.37 34.14 5.87
CA GLY A 926 33.22 35.02 6.07
C GLY A 926 32.30 34.98 4.88
N LEU A 927 31.00 34.95 5.15
CA LEU A 927 29.94 35.06 4.18
C LEU A 927 29.25 36.41 4.38
N PHE A 928 29.17 37.22 3.33
CA PHE A 928 28.46 38.49 3.35
C PHE A 928 27.53 38.59 2.14
N VAL A 929 26.23 38.73 2.38
CA VAL A 929 25.24 39.01 1.34
C VAL A 929 25.11 40.52 1.18
N LEU A 930 25.47 41.02 0.00
CA LEU A 930 25.37 42.43 -0.35
C LEU A 930 23.99 42.70 -1.00
N PRO A 931 23.04 43.33 -0.29
CA PRO A 931 21.78 43.74 -0.89
C PRO A 931 22.04 44.88 -1.89
N VAL A 932 21.55 44.71 -3.12
CA VAL A 932 21.64 45.72 -4.18
C VAL A 932 20.23 46.17 -4.54
N GLY A 933 19.97 47.48 -4.52
CA GLY A 933 18.68 48.06 -4.88
C GLY A 933 18.79 49.53 -5.26
N ASP A 934 17.76 50.12 -5.86
CA ASP A 934 17.78 51.55 -6.23
C ASP A 934 17.32 52.42 -5.04
N PHE A 935 18.27 53.14 -4.44
CA PHE A 935 18.06 54.01 -3.26
C PHE A 935 18.16 55.50 -3.63
N GLY A 936 17.64 55.90 -4.79
CA GLY A 936 17.61 57.31 -5.18
C GLY A 936 18.97 57.83 -5.62
N GLY A 937 19.66 57.07 -6.47
CA GLY A 937 20.98 57.42 -7.03
C GLY A 937 22.15 56.61 -6.48
N THR A 938 21.91 55.73 -5.51
CA THR A 938 22.88 54.73 -5.01
C THR A 938 22.29 53.31 -5.08
N ALA A 939 23.15 52.33 -5.30
CA ALA A 939 22.84 50.90 -5.37
C ALA A 939 22.84 50.21 -4.00
N VAL A 940 23.54 50.80 -3.01
CA VAL A 940 23.73 50.21 -1.68
C VAL A 940 23.46 51.25 -0.60
N HIS A 941 22.66 50.87 0.40
CA HIS A 941 22.33 51.74 1.52
C HIS A 941 23.55 51.96 2.44
N ALA A 942 23.68 53.16 3.03
CA ALA A 942 24.83 53.52 3.89
C ALA A 942 25.08 52.53 5.04
N SER A 943 24.01 52.04 5.69
CA SER A 943 24.13 51.06 6.78
C SER A 943 24.72 49.72 6.33
N THR A 944 24.56 49.35 5.06
CA THR A 944 25.15 48.13 4.48
C THR A 944 26.66 48.29 4.30
N TRP A 945 27.10 49.49 3.90
CA TRP A 945 28.53 49.82 3.85
C TRP A 945 29.19 49.77 5.23
N ASP A 946 28.52 50.31 6.25
CA ASP A 946 29.02 50.25 7.63
C ASP A 946 29.08 48.81 8.14
N ALA A 947 28.05 48.00 7.84
CA ALA A 947 28.02 46.59 8.19
C ALA A 947 29.15 45.80 7.50
N LEU A 948 29.43 46.07 6.22
CA LEU A 948 30.53 45.45 5.49
C LEU A 948 31.89 45.85 6.07
N ARG A 949 32.14 47.14 6.31
CA ARG A 949 33.40 47.61 6.93
C ARG A 949 33.62 47.01 8.31
N SER A 950 32.57 46.98 9.13
CA SER A 950 32.60 46.34 10.45
C SER A 950 32.90 44.85 10.35
N PHE A 951 32.26 44.14 9.40
CA PHE A 951 32.50 42.72 9.19
C PHE A 951 33.92 42.42 8.72
N LEU A 952 34.46 43.19 7.77
CA LEU A 952 35.84 43.06 7.29
C LEU A 952 36.88 43.37 8.37
N SER A 953 36.53 44.20 9.36
CA SER A 953 37.38 44.50 10.51
C SER A 953 37.38 43.40 11.58
N SER A 954 36.63 42.31 11.38
CA SER A 954 36.55 41.21 12.35
C SER A 954 37.88 40.46 12.44
N PRO A 955 38.45 40.29 13.65
CA PRO A 955 39.74 39.62 13.81
C PRO A 955 39.62 38.14 13.44
N GLY A 956 40.54 37.67 12.58
CA GLY A 956 40.64 36.27 12.16
C GLY A 956 39.98 35.93 10.83
N LEU A 957 39.33 36.89 10.15
CA LEU A 957 38.78 36.69 8.82
C LEU A 957 39.89 36.70 7.75
N LEU A 958 40.06 35.62 6.99
CA LEU A 958 41.08 35.46 5.95
C LEU A 958 40.50 35.34 4.54
N CYS A 959 39.26 34.87 4.42
CA CYS A 959 38.60 34.67 3.13
C CYS A 959 37.16 35.19 3.20
N LEU A 960 36.73 35.94 2.17
CA LEU A 960 35.38 36.48 2.07
C LEU A 960 34.66 35.87 0.86
N ILE A 961 33.50 35.27 1.12
CA ILE A 961 32.49 34.92 0.14
C ILE A 961 31.50 36.08 0.09
N LEU A 962 31.64 36.94 -0.91
CA LEU A 962 30.71 38.02 -1.17
C LEU A 962 29.61 37.51 -2.11
N VAL A 963 28.37 37.51 -1.64
CA VAL A 963 27.22 37.05 -2.40
C VAL A 963 26.37 38.23 -2.83
N THR A 964 26.09 38.33 -4.13
CA THR A 964 25.33 39.44 -4.72
C THR A 964 24.15 38.89 -5.52
N GLN A 965 23.03 39.61 -5.49
CA GLN A 965 21.82 39.25 -6.26
C GLN A 965 21.95 39.56 -7.76
N ASN A 966 22.88 40.45 -8.10
CA ASN A 966 23.20 40.87 -9.47
C ASN A 966 24.69 40.69 -9.74
N SER A 967 25.06 40.55 -11.01
CA SER A 967 26.44 40.60 -11.48
C SER A 967 27.12 41.92 -11.04
N ILE A 968 28.28 41.83 -10.40
CA ILE A 968 29.07 43.02 -10.02
C ILE A 968 29.70 43.66 -11.27
N ILE A 969 30.15 42.82 -12.21
CA ILE A 969 30.75 43.20 -13.50
C ILE A 969 30.21 42.24 -14.55
N GLU A 970 29.69 42.75 -15.67
CA GLU A 970 29.08 41.92 -16.73
C GLU A 970 29.46 42.44 -18.12
N ASP A 971 29.25 43.74 -18.36
CA ASP A 971 29.58 44.42 -19.61
C ASP A 971 30.56 45.58 -19.36
N SER A 972 31.15 46.11 -20.44
CA SER A 972 31.86 47.39 -20.36
C SER A 972 30.89 48.51 -19.98
N MET A 973 31.40 49.56 -19.34
CA MET A 973 30.57 50.70 -18.92
C MET A 973 29.92 51.40 -20.12
N GLU A 974 30.60 51.42 -21.26
CA GLU A 974 30.10 52.01 -22.51
C GLU A 974 28.92 51.21 -23.06
N ASP A 975 29.05 49.89 -23.13
CA ASP A 975 27.99 48.98 -23.55
C ASP A 975 26.79 49.03 -22.61
N LEU A 976 27.02 49.15 -21.30
CA LEU A 976 25.95 49.17 -20.31
C LEU A 976 25.17 50.48 -20.34
N LEU A 977 25.85 51.62 -20.58
CA LEU A 977 25.21 52.91 -20.80
C LEU A 977 24.40 52.93 -22.12
N GLU A 978 24.87 52.23 -23.14
CA GLU A 978 24.16 52.08 -24.41
C GLU A 978 22.92 51.17 -24.25
N LYS A 979 23.07 50.00 -23.61
CA LYS A 979 21.95 49.11 -23.26
C LYS A 979 20.92 49.82 -22.38
N ALA A 980 21.35 50.64 -21.42
CA ALA A 980 20.48 51.45 -20.55
C ALA A 980 19.66 52.55 -21.27
N ARG A 981 19.94 52.84 -22.55
CA ARG A 981 19.10 53.71 -23.39
C ARG A 981 17.88 52.97 -23.94
N PHE A 982 17.99 51.66 -24.14
CA PHE A 982 16.95 50.82 -24.76
C PHE A 982 16.24 49.91 -23.76
N ASP A 983 16.92 49.52 -22.67
CA ASP A 983 16.41 48.67 -21.62
C ASP A 983 16.58 49.34 -20.24
N THR A 984 15.46 49.58 -19.55
CA THR A 984 15.47 50.19 -18.22
C THR A 984 15.96 49.25 -17.13
N ALA A 985 15.97 47.93 -17.36
CA ALA A 985 16.52 46.95 -16.41
C ALA A 985 18.05 47.08 -16.31
N SER A 986 18.73 47.44 -17.40
CA SER A 986 20.17 47.72 -17.42
C SER A 986 20.59 48.85 -16.47
N ARG A 987 19.69 49.77 -16.10
CA ARG A 987 19.96 50.83 -15.09
C ARG A 987 19.96 50.33 -13.65
N ARG A 988 19.38 49.15 -13.40
CA ARG A 988 19.30 48.53 -12.06
C ARG A 988 20.51 47.63 -11.76
N LYS A 989 21.40 47.42 -12.73
CA LYS A 989 22.63 46.64 -12.54
C LYS A 989 23.62 47.39 -11.66
N PHE A 990 24.32 46.69 -10.76
CA PHE A 990 25.27 47.30 -9.82
C PHE A 990 26.40 48.08 -10.53
N SER A 991 26.89 47.54 -11.65
CA SER A 991 27.92 48.15 -12.51
C SER A 991 27.53 49.49 -13.13
N PHE A 992 26.24 49.86 -13.13
CA PHE A 992 25.77 51.19 -13.55
C PHE A 992 26.24 52.29 -12.57
N TYR A 993 26.41 51.96 -11.28
CA TYR A 993 26.79 52.90 -10.22
C TYR A 993 28.31 52.97 -10.06
N ARG A 994 28.95 53.74 -10.95
CA ARG A 994 30.42 53.82 -11.10
C ARG A 994 31.19 54.10 -9.80
N SER A 995 30.71 55.05 -8.99
CA SER A 995 31.38 55.42 -7.73
C SER A 995 31.37 54.27 -6.74
N GLU A 996 30.23 53.60 -6.58
CA GLU A 996 30.07 52.51 -5.61
C GLU A 996 30.79 51.23 -6.03
N LEU A 997 30.85 50.93 -7.32
CA LEU A 997 31.68 49.84 -7.82
C LEU A 997 33.16 50.09 -7.50
N ARG A 998 33.64 51.32 -7.73
CA ARG A 998 35.00 51.71 -7.37
C ARG A 998 35.23 51.60 -5.87
N ASP A 999 34.30 52.08 -5.06
CA ASP A 999 34.40 52.06 -3.60
C ASP A 999 34.41 50.63 -3.05
N LEU A 1000 33.56 49.74 -3.61
CA LEU A 1000 33.53 48.32 -3.26
C LEU A 1000 34.88 47.66 -3.57
N LEU A 1001 35.36 47.81 -4.80
CA LEU A 1001 36.63 47.21 -5.22
C LEU A 1001 37.80 47.76 -4.40
N THR A 1002 37.84 49.07 -4.15
CA THR A 1002 38.88 49.70 -3.33
C THR A 1002 38.87 49.12 -1.92
N LEU A 1003 37.70 49.05 -1.26
CA LEU A 1003 37.55 48.47 0.07
C LEU A 1003 38.02 47.00 0.13
N LEU A 1004 37.63 46.18 -0.86
CA LEU A 1004 38.00 44.76 -0.91
C LEU A 1004 39.49 44.55 -1.18
N PHE A 1005 40.11 45.35 -2.06
CA PHE A 1005 41.55 45.26 -2.34
C PHE A 1005 42.40 45.82 -1.20
N GLU A 1006 41.94 46.86 -0.52
CA GLU A 1006 42.59 47.37 0.70
C GLU A 1006 42.54 46.33 1.82
N TRP A 1007 41.38 45.72 2.05
CA TRP A 1007 41.23 44.64 3.03
C TRP A 1007 42.09 43.42 2.70
N LYS A 1008 42.18 43.01 1.43
CA LYS A 1008 43.04 41.89 0.99
C LYS A 1008 44.54 42.20 1.16
N ARG A 1009 44.92 43.49 1.14
CA ARG A 1009 46.31 43.93 1.26
C ARG A 1009 46.75 44.10 2.72
N ALA A 1010 45.82 44.51 3.58
CA ALA A 1010 45.99 44.54 5.03
C ALA A 1010 46.11 43.11 5.58
#